data_AF-A0A838II23-F1
#
_entry.id   AF-A0A838II23-F1
#
_cell.length_a   1.000
_cell.length_b   1.000
_cell.length_c   1.000
_cell.angle_alpha   90.00
_cell.angle_beta   90.00
_cell.angle_gamma   90.00
#
_symmetry.space_group_name_H-M   'P 1'
#
loop_
_entity.id
_entity.type
_entity.pdbx_description
1 polymer ?
#
loop_
_entity_poly.entity_id
_entity_poly.type
_entity_poly.pdbx_seq_one_letter_code
_entity_poly.pdbx_strand_id
1 'polypeptide(L)'
;MRVSDWYGLPAGSPLRFVVLSVLLLSGGIISGCSRPQPATEAAPAVVQETPGRVEAPTAQTTEAPKRIILFIGDGMGVGAITAATYAKGEPLHMLGMPHVGFNTTHEHEFVVADSAASATALATGHKTHFEAVSVKPGTLKSQEEDSANHLETIVQTAHAAGWRTGLVATSRINHATPAAFAAHRSNRNDYEDIAHDMSLSQIDVMLGAGSKFFEKRSDGRDLFAAMGERGYTVARSAEDVQLARKQKARKLVGLMHDSDMPSAQSGERAMSLSQMTTTAIELLDNDNSEGFFLMVEGSQIDWFGHDLDGVGVVAETLDMDEAVGAALAYARTRDDTLVVVTADHETGGMSVLDPEYMSRYLLVLGGQGAAEKSVALASHPDAKSRPSPSPAQHITLGSLNVGESTREGAMGAQFAFGPQELKDRRLTTDFGYLSVASRPHWQQAGAFSASHTAVMVPVFAQGPAAASVASVIDNADLGARLIELVQWHGRADRQPIEAGIVGGVERPQNVIVLIGDGLGLSSLTAALYVRGHLEMLAMPVKGLVATHGTDRVVNDSAATATALATGRRTRSGVVGMAPIDGELRSVETVLERAGARGLRTGLVTTTTLTHATPASFYAHHPDRKAEKAIAEFYMDMPQRISGYGGIDVAIAGGSEIFGEKRLAQLRERGVHVALEWSGEPLATDAPTLHLLAAGGLPAAAQRHGVQASVPSLARMTDAAITSLSARQQGFFLMVEGGQIDWALHGLNRGQELIDEIVDFDEAVAAALEFARKDGNTLVIVTSDHDHTISVLDNHYIFSEGHCGAAKQCGGHYEMAVLPVATSKLHRNEGLNDLKLQGDFGPPGLLLQYSWAVLAANERVRMAGPHAANFVPLFAYGPWAARFGGFHDQPDVGKLLMEWASSAP
;
A
#
# COMPACT_ATOMS: atom_id res chain seq x y z
N MET A 1 29.66 7.45 36.03
CA MET A 1 30.16 6.23 36.71
C MET A 1 30.11 5.07 35.72
N ARG A 2 30.65 3.88 36.06
CA ARG A 2 30.83 2.79 35.09
C ARG A 2 29.62 1.85 35.01
N VAL A 3 29.54 1.17 33.87
CA VAL A 3 28.72 -0.02 33.58
C VAL A 3 29.26 -1.24 34.36
N SER A 4 28.44 -2.30 34.41
CA SER A 4 28.68 -3.68 34.86
C SER A 4 28.57 -3.99 36.36
N ASP A 5 27.46 -4.65 36.69
CA ASP A 5 27.31 -5.66 37.75
C ASP A 5 26.29 -6.71 37.25
N TRP A 6 26.15 -7.84 37.96
CA TRP A 6 25.14 -8.91 37.74
C TRP A 6 25.27 -9.82 36.50
N TYR A 7 26.38 -10.58 36.42
CA TYR A 7 26.30 -12.02 36.15
C TYR A 7 27.28 -12.75 37.07
N GLY A 8 26.85 -13.85 37.71
CA GLY A 8 27.64 -14.56 38.70
C GLY A 8 27.54 -16.08 38.59
N LEU A 9 28.64 -16.73 38.22
CA LEU A 9 28.90 -18.16 38.40
C LEU A 9 30.39 -18.37 38.80
N PRO A 10 30.73 -19.39 39.62
CA PRO A 10 32.00 -19.41 40.35
C PRO A 10 33.15 -20.24 39.73
N ALA A 11 34.35 -19.64 39.79
CA ALA A 11 35.68 -20.21 40.08
C ALA A 11 36.13 -21.62 39.57
N GLY A 12 37.29 -21.66 38.89
CA GLY A 12 38.09 -22.87 38.64
C GLY A 12 39.44 -22.62 37.93
N SER A 13 40.51 -22.30 38.69
CA SER A 13 41.88 -21.95 38.21
C SER A 13 42.95 -22.77 38.98
N PRO A 14 44.30 -22.58 38.86
CA PRO A 14 45.19 -21.79 37.96
C PRO A 14 45.99 -22.72 36.97
N LEU A 15 47.16 -22.49 36.33
CA LEU A 15 48.36 -21.57 36.37
C LEU A 15 48.70 -21.04 34.93
N ARG A 16 49.53 -20.02 34.64
CA ARG A 16 50.99 -19.68 34.83
C ARG A 16 51.97 -20.67 34.15
N PHE A 17 53.07 -20.29 33.46
CA PHE A 17 53.83 -19.02 33.26
C PHE A 17 54.00 -18.73 31.73
N VAL A 18 54.17 -17.50 31.17
CA VAL A 18 55.28 -16.49 31.24
C VAL A 18 56.63 -17.09 30.75
N VAL A 19 57.36 -16.57 29.74
CA VAL A 19 58.21 -15.34 29.71
C VAL A 19 58.39 -14.75 28.28
N LEU A 20 58.64 -13.43 28.25
CA LEU A 20 59.08 -12.53 27.14
C LEU A 20 60.20 -13.01 26.20
N SER A 21 60.23 -12.43 24.98
CA SER A 21 61.42 -11.85 24.32
C SER A 21 61.01 -10.84 23.22
N VAL A 22 61.88 -9.87 22.90
CA VAL A 22 61.55 -8.58 22.23
C VAL A 22 62.76 -8.05 21.42
N LEU A 23 62.56 -7.09 20.47
CA LEU A 23 63.58 -6.30 19.70
C LEU A 23 64.30 -7.05 18.54
N LEU A 24 64.75 -6.49 17.38
CA LEU A 24 64.99 -5.11 16.88
C LEU A 24 64.80 -4.93 15.32
N LEU A 25 64.13 -3.85 14.91
CA LEU A 25 64.51 -2.76 13.95
C LEU A 25 65.07 -2.98 12.50
N SER A 26 64.62 -2.08 11.61
CA SER A 26 65.14 -1.65 10.27
C SER A 26 64.91 -2.58 9.06
N GLY A 27 64.78 -2.11 7.81
CA GLY A 27 64.60 -0.73 7.31
C GLY A 27 65.25 -0.46 5.94
N GLY A 28 64.47 -0.12 4.89
CA GLY A 28 65.02 0.24 3.57
C GLY A 28 63.98 0.37 2.44
N ILE A 29 64.27 1.18 1.42
CA ILE A 29 63.43 1.45 0.23
C ILE A 29 64.34 1.46 -1.02
N ILE A 30 63.88 0.93 -2.17
CA ILE A 30 63.99 1.52 -3.55
C ILE A 30 63.52 0.52 -4.64
N SER A 31 62.98 1.09 -5.71
CA SER A 31 62.38 0.54 -6.95
C SER A 31 63.12 -0.60 -7.69
N GLY A 32 62.39 -1.38 -8.51
CA GLY A 32 63.03 -2.19 -9.58
C GLY A 32 62.19 -3.25 -10.33
N CYS A 33 61.39 -2.85 -11.31
CA CYS A 33 60.89 -3.60 -12.48
C CYS A 33 60.89 -5.15 -12.54
N SER A 34 59.68 -5.72 -12.65
CA SER A 34 59.25 -6.64 -13.72
C SER A 34 59.88 -8.06 -13.87
N ARG A 35 59.07 -9.09 -13.52
CA ARG A 35 58.71 -10.21 -14.42
C ARG A 35 57.41 -10.90 -13.94
N PRO A 36 56.68 -11.62 -14.82
CA PRO A 36 55.28 -11.98 -14.57
C PRO A 36 55.11 -13.31 -13.80
N GLN A 37 53.96 -13.44 -13.15
CA GLN A 37 53.35 -14.72 -12.77
C GLN A 37 52.01 -14.89 -13.51
N PRO A 38 51.48 -16.13 -13.63
CA PRO A 38 50.44 -16.44 -14.61
C PRO A 38 49.08 -15.84 -14.27
N ALA A 39 48.26 -15.65 -15.29
CA ALA A 39 46.88 -15.25 -15.14
C ALA A 39 46.08 -16.37 -14.43
N THR A 40 45.79 -16.16 -13.14
CA THR A 40 44.55 -16.67 -12.57
C THR A 40 43.42 -15.85 -13.17
N GLU A 41 42.53 -16.47 -13.93
CA GLU A 41 41.30 -15.81 -14.36
C GLU A 41 40.55 -15.36 -13.10
N ALA A 42 40.31 -14.05 -12.99
CA ALA A 42 39.32 -13.57 -12.03
C ALA A 42 37.97 -14.12 -12.51
N ALA A 43 37.34 -14.96 -11.68
CA ALA A 43 35.99 -15.40 -11.94
C ALA A 43 35.13 -14.14 -12.19
N PRO A 44 34.34 -14.09 -13.28
CA PRO A 44 33.56 -12.90 -13.59
C PRO A 44 32.67 -12.58 -12.40
N ALA A 45 32.62 -11.30 -12.02
CA ALA A 45 31.70 -10.86 -10.99
C ALA A 45 30.30 -11.30 -11.39
N VAL A 46 29.65 -12.11 -10.55
CA VAL A 46 28.30 -12.60 -10.80
C VAL A 46 27.37 -11.41 -10.68
N VAL A 47 27.11 -10.77 -11.82
CA VAL A 47 25.95 -9.90 -12.00
C VAL A 47 24.74 -10.79 -11.75
N GLN A 48 24.12 -10.64 -10.59
CA GLN A 48 22.83 -11.26 -10.34
C GLN A 48 21.83 -10.56 -11.25
N GLU A 49 21.47 -11.23 -12.35
CA GLU A 49 20.32 -10.80 -13.15
C GLU A 49 19.10 -10.78 -12.24
N THR A 50 18.57 -9.57 -12.03
CA THR A 50 17.32 -9.36 -11.29
C THR A 50 16.20 -10.11 -12.01
N PRO A 51 15.25 -10.75 -11.30
CA PRO A 51 14.09 -11.37 -11.94
C PRO A 51 13.45 -10.41 -12.96
N GLY A 52 13.31 -10.90 -14.20
CA GLY A 52 13.29 -10.04 -15.38
C GLY A 52 12.24 -8.93 -15.34
N ARG A 53 12.71 -7.68 -15.21
CA ARG A 53 11.88 -6.48 -15.36
C ARG A 53 11.22 -6.50 -16.74
N VAL A 54 9.89 -6.53 -16.77
CA VAL A 54 9.12 -6.40 -18.01
C VAL A 54 9.50 -5.07 -18.67
N GLU A 55 9.77 -5.07 -19.98
CA GLU A 55 10.07 -3.84 -20.71
C GLU A 55 8.90 -2.85 -20.62
N ALA A 56 9.20 -1.55 -20.65
CA ALA A 56 8.16 -0.52 -20.59
C ALA A 56 7.16 -0.74 -21.76
N PRO A 57 5.85 -0.83 -21.49
CA PRO A 57 4.88 -1.23 -22.51
C PRO A 57 4.90 -0.25 -23.68
N THR A 58 5.26 -0.74 -24.86
CA THR A 58 4.93 -0.07 -26.12
C THR A 58 3.41 0.04 -26.22
N ALA A 59 2.91 1.15 -26.76
CA ALA A 59 1.47 1.46 -26.75
C ALA A 59 0.66 0.39 -27.49
N GLN A 60 0.06 -0.53 -26.73
CA GLN A 60 -0.75 -1.62 -27.26
C GLN A 60 -2.13 -1.09 -27.63
N THR A 61 -2.51 -1.23 -28.90
CA THR A 61 -3.90 -1.21 -29.31
C THR A 61 -4.56 -2.51 -28.83
N THR A 62 -5.10 -2.51 -27.61
CA THR A 62 -5.69 -3.72 -27.02
C THR A 62 -7.05 -4.03 -27.64
N GLU A 63 -7.21 -5.21 -28.23
CA GLU A 63 -8.53 -5.84 -28.27
C GLU A 63 -9.01 -6.09 -26.83
N ALA A 64 -10.33 -6.12 -26.58
CA ALA A 64 -10.82 -6.50 -25.25
C ALA A 64 -10.40 -7.95 -24.91
N PRO A 65 -10.19 -8.26 -23.61
CA PRO A 65 -10.01 -9.64 -23.17
C PRO A 65 -11.13 -10.56 -23.70
N LYS A 66 -10.76 -11.79 -24.03
CA LYS A 66 -11.68 -12.94 -24.04
C LYS A 66 -11.84 -13.55 -22.66
N ARG A 67 -10.88 -13.32 -21.76
CA ARG A 67 -10.80 -13.98 -20.46
C ARG A 67 -10.52 -12.94 -19.40
N ILE A 68 -11.36 -12.91 -18.38
CA ILE A 68 -11.21 -12.03 -17.23
C ILE A 68 -11.12 -12.91 -15.99
N ILE A 69 -9.98 -12.85 -15.30
CA ILE A 69 -9.77 -13.50 -14.00
C ILE A 69 -9.67 -12.38 -12.96
N LEU A 70 -10.69 -12.28 -12.10
CA LEU A 70 -10.78 -11.31 -11.01
C LEU A 70 -10.48 -12.02 -9.68
N PHE A 71 -9.39 -11.64 -9.04
CA PHE A 71 -9.09 -12.04 -7.66
C PHE A 71 -9.58 -10.96 -6.69
N ILE A 72 -10.30 -11.37 -5.65
CA ILE A 72 -10.74 -10.54 -4.54
C ILE A 72 -10.15 -11.14 -3.25
N GLY A 73 -9.30 -10.40 -2.55
CA GLY A 73 -8.93 -10.75 -1.18
C GLY A 73 -9.87 -10.04 -0.23
N ASP A 74 -10.82 -10.77 0.38
CA ASP A 74 -11.75 -10.22 1.38
C ASP A 74 -10.91 -9.52 2.47
N GLY A 75 -11.11 -8.22 2.70
CA GLY A 75 -10.32 -7.43 3.67
C GLY A 75 -8.82 -7.20 3.35
N MET A 76 -8.33 -7.52 2.16
CA MET A 76 -6.88 -7.48 1.81
C MET A 76 -6.35 -6.07 1.46
N GLY A 77 -6.15 -5.23 2.49
CA GLY A 77 -5.48 -3.94 2.32
C GLY A 77 -3.95 -3.98 2.24
N VAL A 78 -3.33 -2.80 2.10
CA VAL A 78 -1.88 -2.66 1.88
C VAL A 78 -1.02 -3.21 3.02
N GLY A 79 -1.53 -3.22 4.26
CA GLY A 79 -0.85 -3.84 5.41
C GLY A 79 -0.66 -5.36 5.24
N ALA A 80 -1.68 -6.07 4.74
CA ALA A 80 -1.62 -7.52 4.48
C ALA A 80 -0.59 -7.84 3.38
N ILE A 81 -0.67 -7.13 2.26
CA ILE A 81 0.27 -7.23 1.13
C ILE A 81 1.72 -6.96 1.61
N THR A 82 1.92 -5.92 2.39
CA THR A 82 3.24 -5.55 2.96
C THR A 82 3.78 -6.68 3.87
N ALA A 83 2.97 -7.14 4.83
CA ALA A 83 3.39 -8.15 5.79
C ALA A 83 3.73 -9.48 5.10
N ALA A 84 2.91 -9.91 4.13
CA ALA A 84 3.13 -11.12 3.35
C ALA A 84 4.39 -11.03 2.48
N THR A 85 4.66 -9.88 1.85
CA THR A 85 5.88 -9.68 1.06
C THR A 85 7.15 -9.83 1.91
N TYR A 86 7.19 -9.20 3.08
CA TYR A 86 8.33 -9.33 3.99
C TYR A 86 8.45 -10.73 4.62
N ALA A 87 7.34 -11.45 4.80
CA ALA A 87 7.33 -12.83 5.29
C ALA A 87 7.81 -13.85 4.23
N LYS A 88 7.47 -13.65 2.95
CA LYS A 88 7.99 -14.41 1.79
C LYS A 88 9.48 -14.11 1.56
N GLY A 89 9.90 -12.85 1.73
CA GLY A 89 11.29 -12.41 1.54
C GLY A 89 11.67 -12.14 0.07
N GLU A 90 10.66 -12.06 -0.79
CA GLU A 90 10.69 -11.69 -2.20
C GLU A 90 9.34 -11.03 -2.57
N PRO A 91 9.25 -10.24 -3.67
CA PRO A 91 7.99 -9.65 -4.11
C PRO A 91 6.92 -10.71 -4.40
N LEU A 92 5.68 -10.44 -3.94
CA LEU A 92 4.50 -11.23 -4.27
C LEU A 92 4.23 -11.22 -5.79
N HIS A 93 3.62 -12.28 -6.34
CA HIS A 93 3.24 -12.38 -7.75
C HIS A 93 2.37 -11.20 -8.21
N MET A 94 1.44 -10.74 -7.38
CA MET A 94 0.61 -9.55 -7.67
C MET A 94 1.44 -8.26 -7.83
N LEU A 95 2.56 -8.12 -7.11
CA LEU A 95 3.45 -6.96 -7.22
C LEU A 95 4.28 -6.96 -8.52
N GLY A 96 4.40 -8.11 -9.18
CA GLY A 96 5.02 -8.23 -10.51
C GLY A 96 4.15 -7.71 -11.67
N MET A 97 2.89 -7.34 -11.41
CA MET A 97 1.94 -6.90 -12.44
C MET A 97 2.22 -5.43 -12.83
N PRO A 98 2.18 -5.07 -14.13
CA PRO A 98 2.70 -3.79 -14.64
C PRO A 98 1.81 -2.58 -14.35
N HIS A 99 0.56 -2.77 -13.96
CA HIS A 99 -0.36 -1.70 -13.62
C HIS A 99 -0.86 -1.84 -12.18
N VAL A 100 -0.78 -0.74 -11.45
CA VAL A 100 -1.33 -0.57 -10.09
C VAL A 100 -2.39 0.53 -10.13
N GLY A 101 -3.42 0.42 -9.29
CA GLY A 101 -4.50 1.37 -9.06
C GLY A 101 -4.92 1.38 -7.59
N PHE A 102 -5.86 2.24 -7.21
CA PHE A 102 -6.39 2.35 -5.84
C PHE A 102 -7.89 2.63 -5.88
N ASN A 103 -8.70 1.78 -5.26
CA ASN A 103 -10.16 1.90 -5.23
C ASN A 103 -10.68 2.43 -3.89
N THR A 104 -11.60 3.40 -3.92
CA THR A 104 -12.56 3.65 -2.83
C THR A 104 -13.56 2.50 -2.76
N THR A 105 -13.85 2.09 -1.53
CA THR A 105 -14.60 0.87 -1.21
C THR A 105 -16.00 1.15 -0.68
N HIS A 106 -16.32 2.41 -0.38
CA HIS A 106 -17.57 2.85 0.25
C HIS A 106 -18.84 2.25 -0.38
N GLU A 107 -19.91 2.17 0.39
CA GLU A 107 -21.21 1.65 -0.04
C GLU A 107 -22.24 2.78 -0.23
N HIS A 108 -23.54 2.44 -0.31
CA HIS A 108 -24.60 3.43 -0.52
C HIS A 108 -24.91 4.26 0.74
N GLU A 109 -24.74 3.70 1.94
CA GLU A 109 -25.04 4.41 3.19
C GLU A 109 -23.78 5.02 3.82
N PHE A 110 -22.69 4.26 3.81
CA PHE A 110 -21.53 4.49 4.66
C PHE A 110 -20.19 4.45 3.91
N VAL A 111 -19.11 4.84 4.60
CA VAL A 111 -17.80 5.10 4.00
C VAL A 111 -16.89 3.88 4.12
N VAL A 112 -16.96 3.18 5.25
CA VAL A 112 -16.57 1.77 5.33
C VAL A 112 -17.71 0.95 4.72
N ALA A 113 -17.40 -0.15 4.04
CA ALA A 113 -18.40 -1.03 3.42
C ALA A 113 -18.26 -2.47 3.88
N ASP A 114 -19.34 -3.24 3.80
CA ASP A 114 -19.33 -4.68 3.98
C ASP A 114 -18.98 -5.45 2.69
N SER A 115 -18.52 -6.70 2.83
CA SER A 115 -18.19 -7.58 1.69
C SER A 115 -19.37 -7.73 0.71
N ALA A 116 -20.64 -7.68 1.16
CA ALA A 116 -21.79 -7.79 0.27
C ALA A 116 -22.01 -6.54 -0.59
N ALA A 117 -22.01 -5.35 0.03
CA ALA A 117 -22.15 -4.09 -0.70
C ALA A 117 -20.96 -3.83 -1.64
N SER A 118 -19.73 -4.13 -1.21
CA SER A 118 -18.52 -3.93 -2.00
C SER A 118 -18.31 -5.01 -3.09
N ALA A 119 -18.67 -6.27 -2.83
CA ALA A 119 -18.72 -7.27 -3.90
C ALA A 119 -19.86 -7.01 -4.89
N THR A 120 -21.00 -6.46 -4.45
CA THR A 120 -22.07 -5.99 -5.34
C THR A 120 -21.57 -4.89 -6.26
N ALA A 121 -20.80 -3.93 -5.74
CA ALA A 121 -20.13 -2.91 -6.53
C ALA A 121 -19.23 -3.53 -7.63
N LEU A 122 -18.35 -4.46 -7.25
CA LEU A 122 -17.47 -5.18 -8.19
C LEU A 122 -18.23 -6.08 -9.18
N ALA A 123 -19.36 -6.66 -8.77
CA ALA A 123 -20.13 -7.62 -9.58
C ALA A 123 -21.13 -6.98 -10.54
N THR A 124 -21.65 -5.79 -10.23
CA THR A 124 -22.78 -5.16 -10.97
C THR A 124 -22.48 -3.77 -11.52
N GLY A 125 -21.41 -3.13 -11.05
CA GLY A 125 -21.11 -1.74 -11.41
C GLY A 125 -21.98 -0.69 -10.71
N HIS A 126 -22.69 -1.06 -9.63
CA HIS A 126 -23.52 -0.15 -8.84
C HIS A 126 -23.33 -0.35 -7.33
N LYS A 127 -23.39 0.75 -6.57
CA LYS A 127 -23.40 0.69 -5.09
C LYS A 127 -24.73 0.14 -4.58
N THR A 128 -24.68 -0.58 -3.47
CA THR A 128 -25.88 -0.96 -2.71
C THR A 128 -25.70 -0.71 -1.20
N HIS A 129 -26.73 -1.04 -0.44
CA HIS A 129 -26.85 -0.89 1.00
C HIS A 129 -26.17 -2.04 1.77
N PHE A 130 -25.87 -1.81 3.04
CA PHE A 130 -25.20 -2.74 3.95
C PHE A 130 -25.84 -4.14 3.94
N GLU A 131 -25.01 -5.19 3.94
CA GLU A 131 -25.39 -6.62 3.82
C GLU A 131 -26.10 -7.01 2.51
N ALA A 132 -26.37 -6.10 1.57
CA ALA A 132 -27.18 -6.41 0.40
C ALA A 132 -26.36 -7.03 -0.76
N VAL A 133 -26.97 -7.99 -1.44
CA VAL A 133 -26.36 -8.84 -2.47
C VAL A 133 -27.06 -8.57 -3.81
N SER A 134 -26.44 -7.76 -4.67
CA SER A 134 -26.87 -7.48 -6.06
C SER A 134 -28.35 -7.10 -6.24
N VAL A 135 -28.87 -6.35 -5.26
CA VAL A 135 -30.15 -5.64 -5.31
C VAL A 135 -29.92 -4.14 -5.15
N LYS A 136 -30.87 -3.30 -5.58
CA LYS A 136 -30.79 -1.84 -5.49
C LYS A 136 -30.80 -1.35 -4.03
N PRO A 137 -30.19 -0.19 -3.72
CA PRO A 137 -30.26 0.42 -2.40
C PRO A 137 -31.68 0.46 -1.81
N GLY A 138 -31.83 0.02 -0.57
CA GLY A 138 -33.13 0.03 0.14
C GLY A 138 -34.14 -1.03 -0.31
N THR A 139 -33.72 -2.06 -1.06
CA THR A 139 -34.58 -3.20 -1.42
C THR A 139 -34.86 -4.07 -0.19
N LEU A 140 -36.11 -4.10 0.29
CA LEU A 140 -36.49 -4.92 1.45
C LEU A 140 -36.68 -6.41 1.07
N LYS A 141 -36.60 -7.31 2.06
CA LYS A 141 -36.88 -8.77 1.94
C LYS A 141 -38.25 -9.10 1.33
N SER A 142 -39.21 -8.18 1.39
CA SER A 142 -40.53 -8.30 0.73
C SER A 142 -40.56 -7.87 -0.74
N GLN A 143 -39.45 -7.37 -1.27
CA GLN A 143 -39.30 -6.79 -2.62
C GLN A 143 -38.19 -7.46 -3.44
N GLU A 144 -37.27 -8.21 -2.81
CA GLU A 144 -36.12 -8.84 -3.49
C GLU A 144 -36.50 -9.92 -4.52
N GLU A 145 -37.71 -10.47 -4.49
CA GLU A 145 -38.22 -11.40 -5.53
C GLU A 145 -38.70 -10.67 -6.80
N ASP A 146 -38.85 -9.34 -6.77
CA ASP A 146 -39.16 -8.55 -7.95
C ASP A 146 -37.87 -8.13 -8.66
N SER A 147 -37.66 -8.66 -9.87
CA SER A 147 -36.54 -8.35 -10.76
C SER A 147 -36.36 -6.86 -11.07
N ALA A 148 -37.39 -6.02 -10.88
CA ALA A 148 -37.25 -4.57 -10.96
C ALA A 148 -36.26 -4.01 -9.92
N ASN A 149 -35.99 -4.75 -8.84
CA ASN A 149 -35.05 -4.40 -7.77
C ASN A 149 -33.66 -5.05 -7.92
N HIS A 150 -33.48 -5.97 -8.87
CA HIS A 150 -32.18 -6.61 -9.13
C HIS A 150 -31.21 -5.65 -9.84
N LEU A 151 -29.91 -5.89 -9.62
CA LEU A 151 -28.79 -5.31 -10.36
C LEU A 151 -28.17 -6.41 -11.24
N GLU A 152 -27.99 -6.17 -12.54
CA GLU A 152 -27.43 -7.18 -13.46
C GLU A 152 -25.95 -7.44 -13.14
N THR A 153 -25.56 -8.72 -13.00
CA THR A 153 -24.19 -9.10 -12.65
C THR A 153 -23.32 -9.32 -13.89
N ILE A 154 -22.00 -9.24 -13.73
CA ILE A 154 -21.03 -9.61 -14.76
C ILE A 154 -21.11 -11.08 -15.17
N VAL A 155 -21.60 -11.98 -14.30
CA VAL A 155 -21.89 -13.38 -14.65
C VAL A 155 -23.09 -13.48 -15.59
N GLN A 156 -24.16 -12.71 -15.34
CA GLN A 156 -25.32 -12.62 -16.23
C GLN A 156 -24.90 -12.00 -17.59
N THR A 157 -24.11 -10.92 -17.56
CA THR A 157 -23.52 -10.30 -18.74
C THR A 157 -22.66 -11.28 -19.54
N ALA A 158 -21.81 -12.07 -18.86
CA ALA A 158 -20.94 -13.06 -19.49
C ALA A 158 -21.75 -14.19 -20.15
N HIS A 159 -22.77 -14.72 -19.46
CA HIS A 159 -23.69 -15.69 -20.06
C HIS A 159 -24.44 -15.12 -21.28
N ALA A 160 -24.87 -13.85 -21.23
CA ALA A 160 -25.49 -13.16 -22.38
C ALA A 160 -24.50 -12.96 -23.55
N ALA A 161 -23.21 -12.77 -23.26
CA ALA A 161 -22.12 -12.74 -24.25
C ALA A 161 -21.65 -14.14 -24.73
N GLY A 162 -22.27 -15.23 -24.24
CA GLY A 162 -21.88 -16.61 -24.57
C GLY A 162 -20.58 -17.10 -23.90
N TRP A 163 -20.02 -16.30 -22.99
CA TRP A 163 -18.86 -16.69 -22.18
C TRP A 163 -19.25 -17.70 -21.10
N ARG A 164 -18.30 -18.55 -20.74
CA ARG A 164 -18.41 -19.46 -19.59
C ARG A 164 -18.09 -18.72 -18.29
N THR A 165 -18.64 -19.17 -17.16
CA THR A 165 -18.40 -18.49 -15.88
C THR A 165 -18.00 -19.43 -14.75
N GLY A 166 -17.18 -18.93 -13.83
CA GLY A 166 -16.85 -19.67 -12.61
C GLY A 166 -16.60 -18.79 -11.38
N LEU A 167 -16.80 -19.40 -10.22
CA LEU A 167 -16.52 -18.83 -8.90
C LEU A 167 -15.66 -19.81 -8.10
N VAL A 168 -14.63 -19.30 -7.44
CA VAL A 168 -13.76 -20.06 -6.53
C VAL A 168 -13.65 -19.30 -5.22
N ALA A 169 -13.79 -19.99 -4.08
CA ALA A 169 -13.70 -19.37 -2.75
C ALA A 169 -13.08 -20.31 -1.72
N THR A 170 -12.43 -19.75 -0.69
CA THR A 170 -11.99 -20.51 0.51
C THR A 170 -13.02 -20.47 1.65
N SER A 171 -14.02 -19.60 1.55
CA SER A 171 -15.25 -19.62 2.35
C SER A 171 -16.25 -20.67 1.84
N ARG A 172 -17.43 -20.73 2.47
CA ARG A 172 -18.65 -21.25 1.83
C ARG A 172 -18.92 -20.51 0.51
N ILE A 173 -19.26 -21.24 -0.56
CA ILE A 173 -19.47 -20.62 -1.88
C ILE A 173 -20.65 -19.65 -1.94
N ASN A 174 -21.54 -19.68 -0.95
CA ASN A 174 -22.65 -18.75 -0.75
C ASN A 174 -22.34 -17.64 0.27
N HIS A 175 -21.05 -17.33 0.51
CA HIS A 175 -20.63 -16.13 1.23
C HIS A 175 -20.90 -14.88 0.40
N ALA A 176 -20.90 -13.70 1.03
CA ALA A 176 -21.28 -12.43 0.40
C ALA A 176 -20.57 -12.17 -0.94
N THR A 177 -19.25 -12.35 -0.98
CA THR A 177 -18.43 -12.05 -2.16
C THR A 177 -18.82 -12.91 -3.37
N PRO A 178 -18.79 -14.26 -3.33
CA PRO A 178 -19.29 -15.08 -4.44
C PRO A 178 -20.81 -14.96 -4.65
N ALA A 179 -21.61 -14.67 -3.61
CA ALA A 179 -23.05 -14.47 -3.75
C ALA A 179 -23.39 -13.25 -4.61
N ALA A 180 -22.66 -12.15 -4.49
CA ALA A 180 -22.89 -10.93 -5.27
C ALA A 180 -22.80 -11.15 -6.79
N PHE A 181 -22.00 -12.12 -7.24
CA PHE A 181 -21.91 -12.47 -8.66
C PHE A 181 -23.08 -13.34 -9.14
N ALA A 182 -23.88 -13.95 -8.23
CA ALA A 182 -24.71 -15.12 -8.54
C ALA A 182 -26.12 -15.16 -7.94
N ALA A 183 -26.48 -14.26 -7.02
CA ALA A 183 -27.75 -14.21 -6.30
C ALA A 183 -28.25 -12.76 -6.15
N HIS A 184 -29.52 -12.58 -5.77
CA HIS A 184 -30.13 -11.26 -5.56
C HIS A 184 -30.93 -11.25 -4.24
N ARG A 185 -30.32 -10.75 -3.15
CA ARG A 185 -30.90 -10.80 -1.80
C ARG A 185 -30.66 -9.51 -1.03
N SER A 186 -31.63 -9.12 -0.21
CA SER A 186 -31.56 -7.97 0.71
C SER A 186 -30.69 -8.23 1.94
N ASN A 187 -30.20 -9.46 2.14
CA ASN A 187 -29.30 -9.79 3.25
C ASN A 187 -28.33 -10.94 2.92
N ARG A 188 -27.03 -10.74 3.20
CA ARG A 188 -25.96 -11.74 3.01
C ARG A 188 -26.11 -13.01 3.86
N ASN A 189 -26.92 -12.96 4.93
CA ASN A 189 -27.12 -14.08 5.84
C ASN A 189 -28.22 -15.06 5.40
N ASP A 190 -28.94 -14.78 4.32
CA ASP A 190 -29.95 -15.68 3.73
C ASP A 190 -29.30 -16.83 2.93
N TYR A 191 -28.32 -17.50 3.54
CA TYR A 191 -27.46 -18.52 2.93
C TYR A 191 -28.20 -19.62 2.18
N GLU A 192 -29.40 -20.03 2.65
CA GLU A 192 -30.23 -21.01 1.94
C GLU A 192 -30.95 -20.44 0.72
N ASP A 193 -31.35 -19.16 0.71
CA ASP A 193 -31.93 -18.54 -0.49
C ASP A 193 -30.82 -18.25 -1.52
N ILE A 194 -29.67 -17.75 -1.07
CA ILE A 194 -28.47 -17.56 -1.91
C ILE A 194 -28.05 -18.88 -2.57
N ALA A 195 -27.92 -19.98 -1.82
CA ALA A 195 -27.55 -21.28 -2.39
C ALA A 195 -28.57 -21.79 -3.42
N HIS A 196 -29.86 -21.46 -3.24
CA HIS A 196 -30.90 -21.75 -4.22
C HIS A 196 -30.72 -20.95 -5.51
N ASP A 197 -30.51 -19.63 -5.41
CA ASP A 197 -30.26 -18.76 -6.58
C ASP A 197 -29.00 -19.21 -7.33
N MET A 198 -27.91 -19.50 -6.62
CA MET A 198 -26.67 -20.02 -7.20
C MET A 198 -26.90 -21.34 -7.95
N SER A 199 -27.81 -22.21 -7.48
CA SER A 199 -28.17 -23.44 -8.20
C SER A 199 -28.89 -23.18 -9.54
N LEU A 200 -29.48 -21.99 -9.72
CA LEU A 200 -30.22 -21.55 -10.90
C LEU A 200 -29.39 -20.63 -11.82
N SER A 201 -28.37 -19.95 -11.28
CA SER A 201 -27.47 -18.99 -11.94
C SER A 201 -26.75 -19.46 -13.22
N GLN A 202 -26.77 -20.77 -13.48
CA GLN A 202 -26.12 -21.47 -14.61
C GLN A 202 -24.59 -21.43 -14.65
N ILE A 203 -23.90 -20.93 -13.62
CA ILE A 203 -22.43 -20.87 -13.55
C ILE A 203 -21.80 -22.21 -13.90
N ASP A 204 -20.79 -22.26 -14.77
CA ASP A 204 -20.20 -23.53 -15.23
C ASP A 204 -19.33 -24.20 -14.16
N VAL A 205 -18.53 -23.44 -13.41
CA VAL A 205 -17.61 -24.01 -12.39
C VAL A 205 -17.75 -23.30 -11.06
N MET A 206 -18.14 -24.01 -10.01
CA MET A 206 -18.13 -23.51 -8.63
C MET A 206 -17.25 -24.41 -7.76
N LEU A 207 -16.23 -23.86 -7.09
CA LEU A 207 -15.31 -24.59 -6.20
C LEU A 207 -15.16 -23.87 -4.85
N GLY A 208 -15.23 -24.61 -3.75
CA GLY A 208 -15.07 -24.06 -2.40
C GLY A 208 -15.68 -24.97 -1.35
N ALA A 209 -16.43 -24.40 -0.40
CA ALA A 209 -17.17 -25.13 0.63
C ALA A 209 -18.66 -24.76 0.67
N GLY A 210 -19.40 -25.26 1.67
CA GLY A 210 -20.78 -24.86 1.97
C GLY A 210 -21.84 -25.91 1.63
N SER A 211 -21.45 -27.18 1.46
CA SER A 211 -22.34 -28.26 1.00
C SER A 211 -23.62 -28.41 1.83
N LYS A 212 -23.59 -28.07 3.13
CA LYS A 212 -24.79 -28.12 4.00
C LYS A 212 -25.95 -27.26 3.47
N PHE A 213 -25.67 -26.12 2.84
CA PHE A 213 -26.70 -25.22 2.29
C PHE A 213 -27.32 -25.72 0.97
N PHE A 214 -26.72 -26.76 0.37
CA PHE A 214 -27.20 -27.41 -0.85
C PHE A 214 -27.92 -28.74 -0.57
N GLU A 215 -27.56 -29.48 0.50
CA GLU A 215 -28.13 -30.82 0.78
C GLU A 215 -28.75 -31.01 2.19
N LYS A 216 -28.46 -30.13 3.17
CA LYS A 216 -28.90 -30.26 4.59
C LYS A 216 -29.87 -29.14 4.98
N ARG A 217 -30.69 -28.72 4.01
CA ARG A 217 -31.50 -27.50 4.05
C ARG A 217 -32.70 -27.58 4.99
N SER A 218 -33.08 -26.45 5.56
CA SER A 218 -34.28 -26.28 6.39
C SER A 218 -35.58 -26.59 5.62
N ASP A 219 -35.61 -26.30 4.32
CA ASP A 219 -36.74 -26.57 3.41
C ASP A 219 -36.77 -28.01 2.85
N GLY A 220 -35.77 -28.84 3.18
CA GLY A 220 -35.68 -30.24 2.74
C GLY A 220 -35.40 -30.45 1.25
N ARG A 221 -35.03 -29.42 0.49
CA ARG A 221 -34.60 -29.56 -0.91
C ARG A 221 -33.18 -30.14 -1.00
N ASP A 222 -32.92 -30.93 -2.04
CA ASP A 222 -31.57 -31.31 -2.46
C ASP A 222 -31.23 -30.55 -3.76
N LEU A 223 -30.43 -29.50 -3.62
CA LEU A 223 -29.98 -28.69 -4.75
C LEU A 223 -28.89 -29.38 -5.57
N PHE A 224 -28.11 -30.29 -4.98
CA PHE A 224 -27.13 -31.08 -5.74
C PHE A 224 -27.81 -32.07 -6.66
N ALA A 225 -28.90 -32.71 -6.23
CA ALA A 225 -29.73 -33.54 -7.11
C ALA A 225 -30.30 -32.71 -8.27
N ALA A 226 -30.89 -31.54 -7.96
CA ALA A 226 -31.45 -30.64 -8.97
C ALA A 226 -30.39 -30.07 -9.95
N MET A 227 -29.14 -29.87 -9.50
CA MET A 227 -28.01 -29.50 -10.36
C MET A 227 -27.49 -30.68 -11.18
N GLY A 228 -27.47 -31.89 -10.62
CA GLY A 228 -27.16 -33.12 -11.36
C GLY A 228 -28.13 -33.37 -12.52
N GLU A 229 -29.43 -33.15 -12.30
CA GLU A 229 -30.45 -33.15 -13.36
C GLU A 229 -30.21 -32.05 -14.42
N ARG A 230 -29.64 -30.90 -14.02
CA ARG A 230 -29.17 -29.83 -14.93
C ARG A 230 -27.78 -30.10 -15.54
N GLY A 231 -27.23 -31.31 -15.39
CA GLY A 231 -26.00 -31.75 -16.05
C GLY A 231 -24.70 -31.35 -15.35
N TYR A 232 -24.74 -30.94 -14.09
CA TYR A 232 -23.53 -30.70 -13.29
C TYR A 232 -22.91 -32.01 -12.80
N THR A 233 -21.59 -32.12 -12.90
CA THR A 233 -20.84 -33.01 -12.01
C THR A 233 -20.86 -32.42 -10.60
N VAL A 234 -21.36 -33.18 -9.62
CA VAL A 234 -21.30 -32.80 -8.20
C VAL A 234 -20.12 -33.51 -7.56
N ALA A 235 -19.22 -32.75 -6.94
CA ALA A 235 -18.04 -33.22 -6.25
C ALA A 235 -18.10 -32.80 -4.76
N ARG A 236 -17.75 -33.72 -3.85
CA ARG A 236 -17.73 -33.47 -2.40
C ARG A 236 -16.36 -33.64 -1.76
N SER A 237 -15.33 -33.99 -2.53
CA SER A 237 -13.93 -34.03 -2.08
C SER A 237 -12.95 -33.55 -3.16
N ALA A 238 -11.69 -33.38 -2.78
CA ALA A 238 -10.60 -33.05 -3.70
C ALA A 238 -10.43 -34.12 -4.80
N GLU A 239 -10.60 -35.40 -4.48
CA GLU A 239 -10.54 -36.52 -5.42
C GLU A 239 -11.66 -36.44 -6.47
N ASP A 240 -12.88 -36.10 -6.06
CA ASP A 240 -14.01 -35.89 -6.98
C ASP A 240 -13.74 -34.72 -7.92
N VAL A 241 -13.23 -33.59 -7.40
CA VAL A 241 -12.85 -32.41 -8.20
C VAL A 241 -11.75 -32.76 -9.21
N GLN A 242 -10.71 -33.48 -8.79
CA GLN A 242 -9.64 -33.93 -9.68
C GLN A 242 -10.11 -35.02 -10.66
N LEU A 243 -11.16 -35.79 -10.36
CA LEU A 243 -11.80 -36.70 -11.30
C LEU A 243 -12.61 -35.94 -12.36
N ALA A 244 -13.42 -34.96 -11.94
CA ALA A 244 -14.18 -34.08 -12.84
C ALA A 244 -13.25 -33.30 -13.79
N ARG A 245 -12.13 -32.78 -13.27
CA ARG A 245 -11.04 -32.18 -14.06
C ARG A 245 -10.50 -33.13 -15.13
N LYS A 246 -10.11 -34.35 -14.75
CA LYS A 246 -9.60 -35.40 -15.68
C LYS A 246 -10.64 -35.82 -16.73
N GLN A 247 -11.93 -35.75 -16.38
CA GLN A 247 -13.06 -36.04 -17.27
C GLN A 247 -13.48 -34.84 -18.14
N LYS A 248 -12.84 -33.67 -17.99
CA LYS A 248 -13.21 -32.41 -18.67
C LYS A 248 -14.68 -32.03 -18.42
N ALA A 249 -15.15 -32.12 -17.18
CA ALA A 249 -16.52 -31.82 -16.80
C ALA A 249 -16.95 -30.41 -17.25
N ARG A 250 -17.91 -30.32 -18.17
CA ARG A 250 -18.36 -29.03 -18.72
C ARG A 250 -19.05 -28.15 -17.68
N LYS A 251 -19.74 -28.77 -16.71
CA LYS A 251 -20.27 -28.10 -15.51
C LYS A 251 -19.88 -28.85 -14.25
N LEU A 252 -19.41 -28.15 -13.23
CA LEU A 252 -18.91 -28.69 -11.98
C LEU A 252 -19.35 -27.83 -10.78
N VAL A 253 -19.87 -28.47 -9.75
CA VAL A 253 -20.01 -27.89 -8.41
C VAL A 253 -19.24 -28.77 -7.42
N GLY A 254 -18.13 -28.24 -6.90
CA GLY A 254 -17.19 -28.95 -6.03
C GLY A 254 -17.10 -28.29 -4.66
N LEU A 255 -17.98 -28.70 -3.73
CA LEU A 255 -18.03 -28.14 -2.38
C LEU A 255 -17.45 -29.15 -1.39
N MET A 256 -16.20 -28.92 -1.01
CA MET A 256 -15.32 -29.90 -0.34
C MET A 256 -15.40 -29.88 1.19
N HIS A 257 -16.23 -29.01 1.77
CA HIS A 257 -16.48 -28.97 3.21
C HIS A 257 -17.91 -28.50 3.55
N ASP A 258 -18.41 -28.92 4.70
CA ASP A 258 -19.80 -28.69 5.15
C ASP A 258 -20.14 -27.21 5.32
N SER A 259 -19.18 -26.42 5.82
CA SER A 259 -19.33 -24.97 6.03
C SER A 259 -18.32 -24.20 5.18
N ASP A 260 -17.09 -24.06 5.67
CA ASP A 260 -16.06 -23.18 5.10
C ASP A 260 -14.74 -23.97 5.03
N MET A 261 -13.83 -23.72 4.10
CA MET A 261 -12.59 -24.50 4.03
C MET A 261 -11.73 -24.26 5.30
N PRO A 262 -10.92 -25.24 5.75
CA PRO A 262 -9.87 -24.96 6.72
C PRO A 262 -8.92 -23.85 6.25
N SER A 263 -8.24 -23.18 7.18
CA SER A 263 -7.30 -22.11 6.85
C SER A 263 -6.02 -22.64 6.20
N ALA A 264 -5.35 -21.82 5.39
CA ALA A 264 -4.03 -22.07 4.83
C ALA A 264 -3.01 -22.40 5.92
N GLN A 265 -3.08 -21.72 7.07
CA GLN A 265 -2.19 -21.94 8.21
C GLN A 265 -2.37 -23.32 8.87
N SER A 266 -3.57 -23.92 8.82
CA SER A 266 -3.82 -25.25 9.41
C SER A 266 -3.15 -26.39 8.62
N GLY A 267 -2.95 -26.21 7.31
CA GLY A 267 -2.54 -27.30 6.41
C GLY A 267 -3.62 -28.35 6.14
N GLU A 268 -4.83 -28.19 6.67
CA GLU A 268 -5.94 -29.16 6.53
C GLU A 268 -6.85 -28.86 5.31
N ARG A 269 -6.55 -27.80 4.56
CA ARG A 269 -7.33 -27.32 3.40
C ARG A 269 -7.27 -28.34 2.25
N ALA A 270 -8.40 -28.98 1.95
CA ALA A 270 -8.48 -30.13 1.02
C ALA A 270 -7.99 -29.85 -0.43
N MET A 271 -8.09 -28.61 -0.90
CA MET A 271 -7.37 -28.10 -2.08
C MET A 271 -6.98 -26.65 -1.82
N SER A 272 -5.74 -26.27 -2.13
CA SER A 272 -5.29 -24.88 -1.99
C SER A 272 -6.00 -23.94 -2.98
N LEU A 273 -6.03 -22.63 -2.71
CA LEU A 273 -6.68 -21.67 -3.60
C LEU A 273 -6.07 -21.70 -5.01
N SER A 274 -4.76 -21.90 -5.12
CA SER A 274 -4.04 -22.10 -6.39
C SER A 274 -4.45 -23.38 -7.13
N GLN A 275 -4.66 -24.50 -6.41
CA GLN A 275 -5.15 -25.76 -7.01
C GLN A 275 -6.59 -25.65 -7.50
N MET A 276 -7.47 -24.96 -6.77
CA MET A 276 -8.85 -24.69 -7.20
C MET A 276 -8.87 -23.76 -8.42
N THR A 277 -8.10 -22.67 -8.39
CA THR A 277 -7.96 -21.70 -9.49
C THR A 277 -7.47 -22.37 -10.76
N THR A 278 -6.40 -23.17 -10.69
CA THR A 278 -5.88 -23.96 -11.83
C THR A 278 -6.95 -24.89 -12.40
N THR A 279 -7.70 -25.57 -11.53
CA THR A 279 -8.78 -26.49 -11.95
C THR A 279 -9.93 -25.74 -12.62
N ALA A 280 -10.31 -24.56 -12.12
CA ALA A 280 -11.34 -23.73 -12.74
C ALA A 280 -10.92 -23.19 -14.11
N ILE A 281 -9.71 -22.64 -14.24
CA ILE A 281 -9.16 -22.13 -15.50
C ILE A 281 -9.15 -23.24 -16.56
N GLU A 282 -8.61 -24.43 -16.25
CA GLU A 282 -8.59 -25.55 -17.19
C GLU A 282 -10.00 -25.99 -17.61
N LEU A 283 -10.93 -26.09 -16.67
CA LEU A 283 -12.30 -26.52 -16.97
C LEU A 283 -13.10 -25.47 -17.76
N LEU A 284 -12.83 -24.17 -17.56
CA LEU A 284 -13.48 -23.07 -18.29
C LEU A 284 -12.90 -22.85 -19.69
N ASP A 285 -11.58 -22.98 -19.86
CA ASP A 285 -10.90 -22.79 -21.15
C ASP A 285 -11.00 -24.01 -22.07
N ASN A 286 -11.28 -25.20 -21.53
CA ASN A 286 -11.36 -26.42 -22.32
C ASN A 286 -12.37 -26.30 -23.48
N ASP A 287 -11.85 -26.36 -24.71
CA ASP A 287 -12.60 -26.28 -25.97
C ASP A 287 -13.46 -24.99 -26.08
N ASN A 288 -12.98 -23.86 -25.52
CA ASN A 288 -13.68 -22.58 -25.43
C ASN A 288 -13.04 -21.48 -26.31
N SER A 289 -13.71 -21.13 -27.41
CA SER A 289 -13.32 -20.04 -28.32
C SER A 289 -13.86 -18.65 -27.93
N GLU A 290 -14.96 -18.59 -27.19
CA GLU A 290 -15.71 -17.36 -26.97
C GLU A 290 -15.09 -16.53 -25.85
N GLY A 291 -14.92 -17.15 -24.67
CA GLY A 291 -14.34 -16.49 -23.50
C GLY A 291 -14.80 -17.06 -22.16
N PHE A 292 -14.24 -16.55 -21.07
CA PHE A 292 -14.75 -16.83 -19.72
C PHE A 292 -14.52 -15.69 -18.73
N PHE A 293 -15.42 -15.56 -17.75
CA PHE A 293 -15.22 -14.79 -16.53
C PHE A 293 -15.00 -15.73 -15.35
N LEU A 294 -13.98 -15.46 -14.53
CA LEU A 294 -13.66 -16.24 -13.33
C LEU A 294 -13.42 -15.28 -12.15
N MET A 295 -14.19 -15.44 -11.07
CA MET A 295 -13.92 -14.78 -9.80
C MET A 295 -13.24 -15.77 -8.83
N VAL A 296 -12.20 -15.32 -8.13
CA VAL A 296 -11.44 -16.09 -7.14
C VAL A 296 -11.32 -15.30 -5.84
N GLU A 297 -11.85 -15.84 -4.74
CA GLU A 297 -11.90 -15.18 -3.43
C GLU A 297 -10.83 -15.75 -2.47
N GLY A 298 -9.96 -14.88 -1.96
CA GLY A 298 -9.06 -15.12 -0.82
C GLY A 298 -9.77 -14.92 0.52
N SER A 299 -10.86 -15.65 0.73
CA SER A 299 -11.96 -15.30 1.65
C SER A 299 -11.63 -15.16 3.14
N GLN A 300 -10.49 -15.69 3.60
CA GLN A 300 -10.16 -15.79 5.02
C GLN A 300 -9.12 -14.75 5.47
N ILE A 301 -8.63 -13.90 4.55
CA ILE A 301 -7.76 -12.75 4.88
C ILE A 301 -8.53 -11.83 5.85
N ASP A 302 -9.76 -11.47 5.51
CA ASP A 302 -10.71 -10.74 6.36
C ASP A 302 -10.90 -11.41 7.72
N TRP A 303 -11.19 -12.71 7.78
CA TRP A 303 -11.51 -13.39 9.04
C TRP A 303 -10.35 -13.37 10.04
N PHE A 304 -9.11 -13.45 9.54
CA PHE A 304 -7.93 -13.24 10.38
C PHE A 304 -7.65 -11.77 10.68
N GLY A 305 -8.04 -10.84 9.79
CA GLY A 305 -8.13 -9.42 10.10
C GLY A 305 -9.09 -9.14 11.27
N HIS A 306 -10.28 -9.75 11.25
CA HIS A 306 -11.25 -9.73 12.34
C HIS A 306 -10.71 -10.34 13.64
N ASP A 307 -9.95 -11.43 13.59
CA ASP A 307 -9.32 -12.04 14.77
C ASP A 307 -8.04 -11.31 15.26
N LEU A 308 -7.61 -10.24 14.58
CA LEU A 308 -6.30 -9.58 14.73
C LEU A 308 -5.10 -10.54 14.63
N ASP A 309 -5.22 -11.59 13.81
CA ASP A 309 -4.20 -12.59 13.58
C ASP A 309 -3.36 -12.25 12.34
N GLY A 310 -2.32 -11.45 12.56
CA GLY A 310 -1.38 -11.09 11.49
C GLY A 310 -0.64 -12.30 10.89
N VAL A 311 -0.51 -13.42 11.62
CA VAL A 311 0.07 -14.66 11.06
C VAL A 311 -0.93 -15.33 10.12
N GLY A 312 -2.20 -15.38 10.49
CA GLY A 312 -3.30 -15.87 9.66
C GLY A 312 -3.52 -15.01 8.40
N VAL A 313 -3.58 -13.69 8.55
CA VAL A 313 -3.65 -12.72 7.43
C VAL A 313 -2.54 -12.97 6.42
N VAL A 314 -1.29 -13.13 6.89
CA VAL A 314 -0.15 -13.43 6.03
C VAL A 314 -0.27 -14.80 5.36
N ALA A 315 -0.72 -15.84 6.08
CA ALA A 315 -0.86 -17.19 5.51
C ALA A 315 -1.91 -17.24 4.38
N GLU A 316 -3.06 -16.58 4.53
CA GLU A 316 -4.10 -16.52 3.50
C GLU A 316 -3.70 -15.61 2.33
N THR A 317 -3.04 -14.48 2.60
CA THR A 317 -2.51 -13.59 1.55
C THR A 317 -1.48 -14.33 0.67
N LEU A 318 -0.71 -15.26 1.24
CA LEU A 318 0.23 -16.09 0.49
C LEU A 318 -0.46 -17.21 -0.33
N ASP A 319 -1.48 -17.91 0.19
CA ASP A 319 -2.24 -18.89 -0.61
C ASP A 319 -2.99 -18.22 -1.79
N MET A 320 -3.43 -16.97 -1.59
CA MET A 320 -3.97 -16.12 -2.65
C MET A 320 -2.90 -15.69 -3.67
N ASP A 321 -1.70 -15.28 -3.24
CA ASP A 321 -0.62 -14.90 -4.15
C ASP A 321 -0.15 -16.06 -5.03
N GLU A 322 -0.06 -17.28 -4.49
CA GLU A 322 0.24 -18.49 -5.28
C GLU A 322 -0.90 -18.84 -6.27
N ALA A 323 -2.14 -18.40 -6.01
CA ALA A 323 -3.25 -18.52 -6.96
C ALA A 323 -3.17 -17.46 -8.07
N VAL A 324 -2.79 -16.23 -7.74
CA VAL A 324 -2.44 -15.18 -8.71
C VAL A 324 -1.28 -15.64 -9.59
N GLY A 325 -0.24 -16.24 -9.01
CA GLY A 325 0.88 -16.84 -9.73
C GLY A 325 0.45 -17.87 -10.78
N ALA A 326 -0.52 -18.74 -10.46
CA ALA A 326 -1.08 -19.71 -11.40
C ALA A 326 -1.85 -19.04 -12.56
N ALA A 327 -2.67 -18.00 -12.28
CA ALA A 327 -3.37 -17.26 -13.32
C ALA A 327 -2.44 -16.43 -14.21
N LEU A 328 -1.39 -15.83 -13.64
CA LEU A 328 -0.35 -15.13 -14.42
C LEU A 328 0.46 -16.10 -15.27
N ALA A 329 0.75 -17.31 -14.78
CA ALA A 329 1.40 -18.36 -15.57
C ALA A 329 0.53 -18.80 -16.77
N TYR A 330 -0.79 -18.91 -16.58
CA TYR A 330 -1.76 -19.15 -17.65
C TYR A 330 -1.85 -17.99 -18.65
N ALA A 331 -1.85 -16.73 -18.18
CA ALA A 331 -1.91 -15.55 -19.03
C ALA A 331 -0.61 -15.28 -19.81
N ARG A 332 0.55 -15.77 -19.33
CA ARG A 332 1.89 -15.44 -19.86
C ARG A 332 2.10 -15.72 -21.35
N THR A 333 1.35 -16.66 -21.94
CA THR A 333 1.43 -17.03 -23.35
C THR A 333 0.25 -16.50 -24.18
N ARG A 334 -0.51 -15.54 -23.64
CA ARG A 334 -1.78 -15.07 -24.18
C ARG A 334 -1.84 -13.55 -24.25
N ASP A 335 -2.43 -13.04 -25.32
CA ASP A 335 -2.81 -11.64 -25.52
C ASP A 335 -4.28 -11.36 -25.17
N ASP A 336 -5.08 -12.41 -24.93
CA ASP A 336 -6.53 -12.34 -24.73
C ASP A 336 -7.02 -12.55 -23.27
N THR A 337 -6.10 -12.62 -22.29
CA THR A 337 -6.42 -12.82 -20.86
C THR A 337 -6.02 -11.63 -20.01
N LEU A 338 -7.02 -10.96 -19.43
CA LEU A 338 -6.88 -9.95 -18.38
C LEU A 338 -6.92 -10.64 -17.01
N VAL A 339 -5.89 -10.42 -16.19
CA VAL A 339 -5.85 -10.76 -14.76
C VAL A 339 -5.94 -9.47 -13.96
N VAL A 340 -6.85 -9.43 -12.99
CA VAL A 340 -7.04 -8.33 -12.03
C VAL A 340 -7.00 -8.89 -10.62
N VAL A 341 -6.32 -8.20 -9.71
CA VAL A 341 -6.28 -8.52 -8.27
C VAL A 341 -6.66 -7.27 -7.49
N THR A 342 -7.61 -7.39 -6.57
CA THR A 342 -7.96 -6.29 -5.66
C THR A 342 -8.54 -6.85 -4.35
N ALA A 343 -9.11 -5.99 -3.53
CA ALA A 343 -9.92 -6.34 -2.38
C ALA A 343 -11.28 -5.64 -2.50
N ASP A 344 -12.20 -6.01 -1.62
CA ASP A 344 -13.48 -5.36 -1.40
C ASP A 344 -13.39 -4.27 -0.31
N HIS A 345 -12.61 -4.49 0.75
CA HIS A 345 -12.26 -3.54 1.81
C HIS A 345 -10.89 -3.87 2.45
N GLU A 346 -10.53 -3.17 3.52
CA GLU A 346 -9.42 -3.55 4.42
C GLU A 346 -9.98 -3.89 5.79
N THR A 347 -9.41 -4.88 6.50
CA THR A 347 -9.90 -5.28 7.83
C THR A 347 -8.85 -5.13 8.94
N GLY A 348 -9.24 -4.43 10.01
CA GLY A 348 -8.48 -4.27 11.25
C GLY A 348 -7.52 -3.08 11.31
N GLY A 349 -7.20 -2.43 10.18
CA GLY A 349 -6.23 -1.33 10.13
C GLY A 349 -4.79 -1.81 10.36
N MET A 350 -4.37 -2.87 9.66
CA MET A 350 -3.12 -3.55 9.97
C MET A 350 -1.88 -2.73 9.57
N SER A 351 -0.95 -2.60 10.51
CA SER A 351 0.32 -1.90 10.36
C SER A 351 1.52 -2.82 10.58
N VAL A 352 2.55 -2.70 9.73
CA VAL A 352 3.83 -3.40 9.90
C VAL A 352 4.84 -2.54 10.65
N LEU A 353 5.38 -3.07 11.76
CA LEU A 353 6.31 -2.40 12.69
C LEU A 353 7.60 -3.21 12.92
N ASP A 354 8.72 -2.56 13.28
CA ASP A 354 9.85 -3.31 13.87
C ASP A 354 9.53 -3.73 15.31
N PRO A 355 10.02 -4.91 15.76
CA PRO A 355 9.92 -5.34 17.15
C PRO A 355 10.45 -4.32 18.17
N GLU A 356 11.46 -3.51 17.82
CA GLU A 356 11.98 -2.48 18.73
C GLU A 356 11.01 -1.31 18.94
N TYR A 357 10.31 -0.85 17.90
CA TYR A 357 9.29 0.19 18.05
C TYR A 357 8.16 -0.31 18.96
N MET A 358 7.58 -1.47 18.66
CA MET A 358 6.51 -2.05 19.47
C MET A 358 6.94 -2.31 20.93
N SER A 359 8.15 -2.82 21.15
CA SER A 359 8.67 -3.09 22.50
C SER A 359 8.68 -1.85 23.42
N ARG A 360 8.83 -0.64 22.86
CA ARG A 360 8.80 0.62 23.63
C ARG A 360 7.38 0.94 24.13
N TYR A 361 6.38 0.77 23.27
CA TYR A 361 4.98 0.96 23.62
C TYR A 361 4.51 -0.11 24.64
N LEU A 362 4.83 -1.39 24.40
CA LEU A 362 4.54 -2.47 25.34
C LEU A 362 5.19 -2.25 26.71
N LEU A 363 6.42 -1.72 26.78
CA LEU A 363 7.08 -1.41 28.05
C LEU A 363 6.31 -0.37 28.88
N VAL A 364 5.78 0.69 28.24
CA VAL A 364 4.91 1.69 28.88
C VAL A 364 3.57 1.07 29.34
N LEU A 365 3.07 0.07 28.60
CA LEU A 365 1.87 -0.67 28.96
C LEU A 365 2.07 -1.65 30.15
N GLY A 366 3.32 -2.00 30.47
CA GLY A 366 3.69 -2.93 31.56
C GLY A 366 4.24 -4.29 31.07
N GLY A 367 4.61 -4.37 29.79
CA GLY A 367 5.01 -5.59 29.09
C GLY A 367 3.84 -6.27 28.39
N GLN A 368 4.17 -7.15 27.44
CA GLN A 368 3.22 -7.94 26.63
C GLN A 368 2.06 -8.52 27.45
N GLY A 369 2.35 -9.33 28.46
CA GLY A 369 1.35 -9.96 29.34
C GLY A 369 0.61 -9.03 30.32
N ALA A 370 0.82 -7.71 30.24
CA ALA A 370 0.01 -6.68 30.88
C ALA A 370 -0.82 -5.91 29.83
N ALA A 371 -0.28 -5.71 28.63
CA ALA A 371 -1.00 -5.22 27.46
C ALA A 371 -2.14 -6.21 27.09
N GLU A 372 -1.84 -7.50 26.89
CA GLU A 372 -2.81 -8.59 26.66
C GLU A 372 -3.96 -8.60 27.68
N LYS A 373 -3.64 -8.41 28.97
CA LYS A 373 -4.66 -8.32 30.04
C LYS A 373 -5.49 -7.04 29.97
N SER A 374 -4.92 -5.95 29.46
CA SER A 374 -5.67 -4.71 29.23
C SER A 374 -6.66 -4.89 28.08
N VAL A 375 -6.32 -5.66 27.04
CA VAL A 375 -7.26 -6.12 26.00
C VAL A 375 -8.37 -6.98 26.61
N ALA A 376 -7.98 -8.01 27.37
CA ALA A 376 -8.91 -8.94 28.03
C ALA A 376 -9.88 -8.26 29.03
N LEU A 377 -9.52 -7.10 29.58
CA LEU A 377 -10.36 -6.28 30.45
C LEU A 377 -11.25 -5.28 29.67
N ALA A 378 -10.90 -4.96 28.43
CA ALA A 378 -11.78 -4.22 27.50
C ALA A 378 -12.84 -5.17 26.89
N SER A 379 -12.49 -6.43 26.64
CA SER A 379 -13.42 -7.51 26.32
C SER A 379 -14.51 -7.69 27.40
N HIS A 380 -15.69 -8.20 27.01
CA HIS A 380 -16.77 -8.43 27.99
C HIS A 380 -16.39 -9.55 28.97
N PRO A 381 -16.77 -9.49 30.27
CA PRO A 381 -16.52 -10.56 31.25
C PRO A 381 -17.20 -11.92 30.96
N ASP A 382 -17.89 -12.05 29.83
CA ASP A 382 -18.48 -13.29 29.33
C ASP A 382 -17.73 -13.89 28.12
N ALA A 383 -16.58 -13.31 27.73
CA ALA A 383 -15.69 -13.81 26.69
C ALA A 383 -15.03 -15.15 27.11
N LYS A 384 -15.77 -16.25 26.92
CA LYS A 384 -15.45 -17.60 27.42
C LYS A 384 -14.94 -18.56 26.33
N SER A 385 -14.87 -18.11 25.07
CA SER A 385 -14.79 -18.94 23.87
C SER A 385 -13.47 -18.83 23.09
N ARG A 386 -12.81 -17.66 23.10
CA ARG A 386 -11.56 -17.38 22.38
C ARG A 386 -10.53 -16.69 23.30
N PRO A 387 -9.21 -16.90 23.11
CA PRO A 387 -8.19 -16.08 23.77
C PRO A 387 -8.34 -14.61 23.32
N SER A 388 -7.93 -13.67 24.17
CA SER A 388 -7.85 -12.26 23.76
C SER A 388 -6.71 -12.09 22.73
N PRO A 389 -6.89 -11.28 21.67
CA PRO A 389 -5.88 -11.13 20.64
C PRO A 389 -4.61 -10.51 21.20
N SER A 390 -3.47 -10.90 20.62
CA SER A 390 -2.18 -10.31 20.99
C SER A 390 -2.09 -8.87 20.49
N PRO A 391 -1.71 -7.89 21.33
CA PRO A 391 -1.47 -6.51 20.91
C PRO A 391 -0.19 -6.33 20.07
N ALA A 392 0.53 -7.42 19.77
CA ALA A 392 1.70 -7.46 18.91
C ALA A 392 1.97 -8.90 18.46
N GLN A 393 2.01 -9.17 17.15
CA GLN A 393 2.38 -10.50 16.65
C GLN A 393 3.67 -10.43 15.83
N HIS A 394 4.56 -11.40 15.99
CA HIS A 394 5.89 -11.37 15.35
C HIS A 394 6.02 -12.40 14.23
N ILE A 395 6.39 -11.96 13.03
CA ILE A 395 6.53 -12.81 11.83
C ILE A 395 7.99 -12.76 11.38
N THR A 396 8.58 -13.92 11.08
CA THR A 396 10.00 -14.01 10.69
C THR A 396 10.17 -13.67 9.21
N LEU A 397 11.22 -12.93 8.87
CA LEU A 397 11.48 -12.44 7.51
C LEU A 397 12.06 -13.54 6.62
N GLY A 398 11.37 -13.88 5.54
CA GLY A 398 11.75 -14.95 4.62
C GLY A 398 11.59 -16.36 5.22
N SER A 399 10.54 -16.60 6.02
CA SER A 399 10.28 -17.90 6.65
C SER A 399 9.06 -18.66 6.14
N LEU A 400 8.22 -18.04 5.29
CA LEU A 400 6.96 -18.62 4.84
C LEU A 400 6.95 -18.78 3.31
N ASN A 401 7.33 -19.98 2.86
CA ASN A 401 7.08 -20.44 1.48
C ASN A 401 5.87 -21.37 1.51
N VAL A 402 4.73 -20.92 0.99
CA VAL A 402 3.49 -21.71 0.95
C VAL A 402 3.49 -22.59 -0.31
N GLY A 403 4.18 -23.73 -0.24
CA GLY A 403 4.25 -24.69 -1.34
C GLY A 403 4.94 -25.99 -0.94
N GLU A 404 4.36 -27.14 -1.31
CA GLU A 404 4.82 -28.44 -0.84
C GLU A 404 6.19 -28.85 -1.38
N SER A 405 6.97 -29.53 -0.53
CA SER A 405 7.94 -30.55 -0.93
C SER A 405 9.19 -30.12 -1.74
N THR A 406 9.94 -29.11 -1.28
CA THR A 406 11.42 -29.27 -1.24
C THR A 406 12.15 -28.28 -0.32
N ARG A 407 12.96 -28.84 0.61
CA ARG A 407 14.15 -28.30 1.32
C ARG A 407 14.08 -28.39 2.85
N GLU A 408 14.15 -29.63 3.35
CA GLU A 408 14.99 -29.84 4.55
C GLU A 408 16.41 -29.35 4.20
N GLY A 409 16.87 -28.27 4.86
CA GLY A 409 18.18 -27.66 4.61
C GLY A 409 18.19 -26.27 3.97
N ALA A 410 17.08 -25.52 3.97
CA ALA A 410 16.98 -24.18 3.36
C ALA A 410 17.79 -23.04 4.03
N MET A 411 18.90 -23.30 4.73
CA MET A 411 19.87 -22.25 5.15
C MET A 411 20.70 -21.74 3.95
N GLY A 412 20.04 -21.30 2.88
CA GLY A 412 20.68 -20.97 1.61
C GLY A 412 19.76 -20.54 0.47
N ALA A 413 18.46 -20.31 0.71
CA ALA A 413 17.69 -19.46 -0.18
C ALA A 413 18.17 -18.01 -0.01
N GLN A 414 18.48 -17.31 -1.11
CA GLN A 414 18.86 -15.90 -1.03
C GLN A 414 17.63 -15.05 -0.73
N PHE A 415 17.62 -14.43 0.44
CA PHE A 415 16.63 -13.44 0.88
C PHE A 415 16.74 -12.18 0.00
N ALA A 416 15.90 -12.10 -1.03
CA ALA A 416 16.04 -11.16 -2.14
C ALA A 416 15.49 -9.75 -1.84
N PHE A 417 14.50 -9.66 -0.95
CA PHE A 417 13.80 -8.42 -0.60
C PHE A 417 13.80 -8.19 0.91
N GLY A 418 13.91 -6.93 1.32
CA GLY A 418 13.94 -6.54 2.74
C GLY A 418 15.34 -6.25 3.31
N PRO A 419 15.42 -5.86 4.60
CA PRO A 419 16.64 -5.37 5.25
C PRO A 419 17.75 -6.42 5.38
N GLN A 420 18.96 -6.07 4.96
CA GLN A 420 20.10 -6.98 4.89
C GLN A 420 21.06 -6.90 6.09
N GLU A 421 21.04 -5.80 6.84
CA GLU A 421 21.82 -5.57 8.08
C GLU A 421 20.98 -5.74 9.36
N LEU A 422 19.69 -6.04 9.23
CA LEU A 422 18.75 -6.18 10.34
C LEU A 422 19.08 -7.40 11.23
N LYS A 423 19.25 -7.12 12.53
CA LYS A 423 19.69 -8.09 13.54
C LYS A 423 18.58 -9.02 14.04
N ASP A 424 17.40 -8.46 14.28
CA ASP A 424 16.20 -9.23 14.63
C ASP A 424 15.40 -9.43 13.36
N ARG A 425 15.52 -10.61 12.72
CA ARG A 425 14.87 -10.93 11.43
C ARG A 425 13.36 -11.17 11.60
N ARG A 426 12.66 -10.28 12.28
CA ARG A 426 11.22 -10.34 12.50
C ARG A 426 10.60 -8.97 12.24
N LEU A 427 9.43 -8.95 11.62
CA LEU A 427 8.51 -7.82 11.70
C LEU A 427 7.52 -8.03 12.85
N THR A 428 6.74 -7.01 13.15
CA THR A 428 5.60 -7.06 14.07
C THR A 428 4.36 -6.55 13.35
N THR A 429 3.22 -7.21 13.48
CA THR A 429 1.91 -6.67 13.08
C THR A 429 1.19 -6.08 14.29
N ASP A 430 0.50 -4.97 14.06
CA ASP A 430 -0.27 -4.19 15.04
C ASP A 430 -1.53 -3.62 14.36
N PHE A 431 -2.57 -3.26 15.13
CA PHE A 431 -3.92 -2.97 14.64
C PHE A 431 -4.61 -1.83 15.44
N GLY A 432 -5.66 -1.23 14.88
CA GLY A 432 -6.50 -0.23 15.57
C GLY A 432 -7.43 -0.84 16.64
N TYR A 433 -7.83 -0.08 17.67
CA TYR A 433 -8.72 -0.57 18.77
C TYR A 433 -10.16 -0.03 18.81
N LEU A 434 -10.59 0.72 17.80
CA LEU A 434 -12.03 0.82 17.51
C LEU A 434 -12.51 -0.41 16.73
N SER A 435 -11.57 -1.12 16.09
CA SER A 435 -11.81 -2.48 15.61
C SER A 435 -12.38 -3.38 16.72
N VAL A 436 -11.83 -3.33 17.95
CA VAL A 436 -12.28 -4.05 19.18
C VAL A 436 -13.77 -3.85 19.50
N ALA A 437 -14.40 -2.78 19.03
CA ALA A 437 -15.59 -2.20 19.65
C ALA A 437 -16.90 -2.95 19.42
N SER A 438 -16.87 -4.15 18.82
CA SER A 438 -18.04 -5.03 18.70
C SER A 438 -18.41 -5.68 20.04
N ARG A 439 -19.48 -5.21 20.69
CA ARG A 439 -20.15 -5.91 21.82
C ARG A 439 -21.59 -6.32 21.43
N PRO A 440 -22.25 -7.13 22.28
CA PRO A 440 -22.53 -8.55 22.07
C PRO A 440 -23.67 -8.87 21.07
N HIS A 441 -24.21 -7.87 20.37
CA HIS A 441 -25.37 -8.02 19.48
C HIS A 441 -25.00 -8.59 18.10
N TRP A 442 -23.70 -8.61 17.75
CA TRP A 442 -23.15 -9.52 16.73
C TRP A 442 -23.10 -10.95 17.31
N GLN A 443 -24.30 -11.52 17.43
CA GLN A 443 -24.73 -12.84 17.89
C GLN A 443 -23.79 -13.70 18.77
N GLN A 444 -24.13 -13.77 20.06
CA GLN A 444 -23.98 -14.92 20.98
C GLN A 444 -22.58 -15.45 21.34
N ALA A 445 -21.53 -15.20 20.54
CA ALA A 445 -20.23 -15.86 20.72
C ALA A 445 -19.36 -15.27 21.87
N GLY A 446 -19.58 -14.01 22.25
CA GLY A 446 -18.81 -13.30 23.27
C GLY A 446 -17.34 -13.03 22.89
N ALA A 447 -16.99 -13.17 21.61
CA ALA A 447 -15.64 -13.00 21.10
C ALA A 447 -15.28 -11.53 20.82
N PHE A 448 -13.98 -11.30 20.62
CA PHE A 448 -13.46 -10.11 19.95
C PHE A 448 -13.69 -10.26 18.44
N SER A 449 -13.99 -9.16 17.74
CA SER A 449 -13.88 -9.05 16.28
C SER A 449 -13.38 -7.65 15.95
N ALA A 450 -12.53 -7.51 14.95
CA ALA A 450 -12.14 -6.22 14.37
C ALA A 450 -13.30 -5.61 13.56
N SER A 451 -13.13 -4.39 13.05
CA SER A 451 -13.98 -3.80 12.01
C SER A 451 -13.24 -3.77 10.68
N HIS A 452 -13.99 -3.64 9.58
CA HIS A 452 -13.43 -3.16 8.32
C HIS A 452 -12.95 -1.70 8.48
N THR A 453 -12.21 -1.19 7.49
CA THR A 453 -11.80 0.21 7.37
C THR A 453 -12.08 0.72 5.95
N ALA A 454 -12.21 2.04 5.82
CA ALA A 454 -12.53 2.73 4.56
C ALA A 454 -11.28 2.99 3.69
N VAL A 455 -10.10 2.47 4.07
CA VAL A 455 -8.83 2.75 3.39
C VAL A 455 -8.87 2.23 1.95
N MET A 456 -8.37 3.03 0.99
CA MET A 456 -8.35 2.63 -0.41
C MET A 456 -7.54 1.35 -0.62
N VAL A 457 -8.14 0.39 -1.32
CA VAL A 457 -7.53 -0.92 -1.58
C VAL A 457 -6.76 -0.91 -2.91
N PRO A 458 -5.59 -1.57 -3.00
CA PRO A 458 -4.87 -1.67 -4.27
C PRO A 458 -5.64 -2.45 -5.34
N VAL A 459 -5.41 -2.09 -6.60
CA VAL A 459 -5.79 -2.84 -7.80
C VAL A 459 -4.51 -3.19 -8.54
N PHE A 460 -4.25 -4.46 -8.85
CA PHE A 460 -3.16 -4.90 -9.72
C PHE A 460 -3.75 -5.46 -11.02
N ALA A 461 -3.21 -5.09 -12.18
CA ALA A 461 -3.74 -5.55 -13.46
C ALA A 461 -2.65 -5.90 -14.49
N GLN A 462 -2.87 -6.99 -15.24
CA GLN A 462 -2.01 -7.44 -16.34
C GLN A 462 -2.85 -8.03 -17.49
N GLY A 463 -2.50 -7.68 -18.74
CA GLY A 463 -3.18 -8.16 -19.94
C GLY A 463 -3.90 -7.05 -20.72
N PRO A 464 -4.73 -7.40 -21.72
CA PRO A 464 -5.50 -6.42 -22.50
C PRO A 464 -6.39 -5.56 -21.59
N ALA A 465 -6.47 -4.27 -21.90
CA ALA A 465 -7.19 -3.24 -21.14
C ALA A 465 -6.78 -3.05 -19.65
N ALA A 466 -5.73 -3.73 -19.16
CA ALA A 466 -5.28 -3.68 -17.76
C ALA A 466 -5.01 -2.25 -17.24
N ALA A 467 -4.38 -1.41 -18.05
CA ALA A 467 -4.14 0.00 -17.71
C ALA A 467 -5.43 0.80 -17.44
N SER A 468 -6.57 0.38 -18.01
CA SER A 468 -7.85 1.08 -17.84
C SER A 468 -8.69 0.60 -16.65
N VAL A 469 -8.48 -0.63 -16.16
CA VAL A 469 -9.05 -1.08 -14.88
C VAL A 469 -8.23 -0.59 -13.69
N ALA A 470 -6.92 -0.45 -13.85
CA ALA A 470 -6.03 0.14 -12.83
C ALA A 470 -6.07 1.68 -12.79
N SER A 471 -6.63 2.36 -13.79
CA SER A 471 -6.82 3.82 -13.75
C SER A 471 -8.04 4.27 -12.95
N VAL A 472 -8.95 3.34 -12.64
CA VAL A 472 -10.17 3.58 -11.86
C VAL A 472 -9.85 3.99 -10.42
N ILE A 473 -10.76 4.76 -9.81
CA ILE A 473 -10.68 5.23 -8.42
C ILE A 473 -11.78 4.63 -7.53
N ASP A 474 -12.85 4.02 -8.07
CA ASP A 474 -13.98 3.48 -7.28
C ASP A 474 -14.29 2.00 -7.61
N ASN A 475 -14.58 1.18 -6.59
CA ASN A 475 -14.83 -0.27 -6.76
C ASN A 475 -15.98 -0.60 -7.73
N ALA A 476 -17.05 0.20 -7.77
CA ALA A 476 -18.14 0.00 -8.72
C ALA A 476 -17.81 0.51 -10.14
N ASP A 477 -16.84 1.41 -10.31
CA ASP A 477 -16.36 1.76 -11.66
C ASP A 477 -15.45 0.67 -12.21
N LEU A 478 -14.75 -0.06 -11.34
CA LEU A 478 -14.03 -1.28 -11.73
C LEU A 478 -15.03 -2.35 -12.17
N GLY A 479 -16.10 -2.57 -11.40
CA GLY A 479 -17.19 -3.49 -11.79
C GLY A 479 -17.84 -3.12 -13.13
N ALA A 480 -18.25 -1.85 -13.30
CA ALA A 480 -18.83 -1.35 -14.54
C ALA A 480 -17.86 -1.47 -15.73
N ARG A 481 -16.56 -1.20 -15.53
CA ARG A 481 -15.54 -1.35 -16.57
C ARG A 481 -15.31 -2.81 -16.95
N LEU A 482 -15.30 -3.74 -16.00
CA LEU A 482 -15.19 -5.17 -16.29
C LEU A 482 -16.41 -5.67 -17.09
N ILE A 483 -17.62 -5.21 -16.74
CA ILE A 483 -18.86 -5.46 -17.51
C ILE A 483 -18.74 -4.92 -18.94
N GLU A 484 -18.24 -3.69 -19.12
CA GLU A 484 -18.04 -3.10 -20.44
C GLU A 484 -17.08 -3.92 -21.32
N LEU A 485 -16.00 -4.46 -20.74
CA LEU A 485 -15.02 -5.30 -21.45
C LEU A 485 -15.64 -6.61 -21.95
N VAL A 486 -16.50 -7.25 -21.15
CA VAL A 486 -17.30 -8.41 -21.59
C VAL A 486 -18.22 -8.02 -22.76
N GLN A 487 -18.94 -6.91 -22.64
CA GLN A 487 -19.87 -6.42 -23.67
C GLN A 487 -19.17 -5.93 -24.95
N TRP A 488 -17.90 -5.50 -24.89
CA TRP A 488 -17.11 -5.13 -26.07
C TRP A 488 -16.83 -6.33 -26.97
N HIS A 489 -16.67 -7.54 -26.38
CA HIS A 489 -16.31 -8.74 -27.14
C HIS A 489 -17.26 -9.05 -28.30
N GLY A 490 -18.57 -8.86 -28.08
CA GLY A 490 -19.63 -9.13 -29.06
C GLY A 490 -19.94 -8.00 -30.05
N ARG A 491 -19.26 -6.85 -29.98
CA ARG A 491 -19.54 -5.70 -30.87
C ARG A 491 -18.80 -5.77 -32.21
N ALA A 492 -19.54 -5.49 -33.29
CA ALA A 492 -19.03 -5.50 -34.66
C ALA A 492 -18.36 -4.16 -35.07
N ASP A 493 -18.65 -3.09 -34.33
CA ASP A 493 -18.23 -1.71 -34.55
C ASP A 493 -17.13 -1.28 -33.56
N ARG A 494 -16.14 -2.17 -33.36
CA ARG A 494 -15.01 -2.01 -32.42
C ARG A 494 -14.30 -0.66 -32.58
N GLN A 495 -14.61 0.30 -31.71
CA GLN A 495 -13.71 1.41 -31.41
C GLN A 495 -12.57 0.90 -30.52
N PRO A 496 -11.32 1.39 -30.70
CA PRO A 496 -10.24 1.10 -29.78
C PRO A 496 -10.63 1.49 -28.36
N ILE A 497 -10.33 0.62 -27.40
CA ILE A 497 -10.39 0.97 -25.97
C ILE A 497 -9.32 2.04 -25.73
N GLU A 498 -9.66 3.14 -25.03
CA GLU A 498 -8.66 4.17 -24.71
C GLU A 498 -7.50 3.55 -23.93
N ALA A 499 -6.29 3.71 -24.47
CA ALA A 499 -5.08 3.16 -23.88
C ALA A 499 -4.70 3.96 -22.63
N GLY A 500 -4.94 3.37 -21.45
CA GLY A 500 -4.45 3.90 -20.18
C GLY A 500 -2.93 4.08 -20.19
N ILE A 501 -2.45 5.08 -19.45
CA ILE A 501 -1.05 5.54 -19.41
C ILE A 501 -0.59 6.24 -20.72
N VAL A 502 -0.88 7.54 -20.82
CA VAL A 502 -0.21 8.45 -21.76
C VAL A 502 1.13 8.90 -21.16
N GLY A 503 2.08 7.97 -21.09
CA GLY A 503 3.47 8.22 -20.68
C GLY A 503 4.37 8.34 -21.91
N GLY A 504 4.90 9.53 -22.20
CA GLY A 504 5.81 9.72 -23.32
C GLY A 504 7.11 8.90 -23.17
N VAL A 505 7.55 8.20 -24.21
CA VAL A 505 8.83 7.44 -24.17
C VAL A 505 10.07 8.33 -24.20
N GLU A 506 9.90 9.59 -24.62
CA GLU A 506 10.96 10.59 -24.68
C GLU A 506 11.47 10.95 -23.28
N ARG A 507 12.75 11.31 -23.20
CA ARG A 507 13.41 11.64 -21.94
C ARG A 507 13.01 13.06 -21.51
N PRO A 508 12.43 13.26 -20.31
CA PRO A 508 11.98 14.57 -19.88
C PRO A 508 13.16 15.55 -19.72
N GLN A 509 12.91 16.82 -20.03
CA GLN A 509 13.84 17.93 -19.84
C GLN A 509 13.89 18.37 -18.37
N ASN A 510 12.74 18.34 -17.68
CA ASN A 510 12.59 18.73 -16.29
C ASN A 510 12.05 17.56 -15.44
N VAL A 511 12.45 17.50 -14.18
CA VAL A 511 11.89 16.56 -13.20
C VAL A 511 11.48 17.30 -11.94
N ILE A 512 10.25 17.06 -11.50
CA ILE A 512 9.69 17.50 -10.22
C ILE A 512 9.36 16.25 -9.39
N VAL A 513 9.92 16.15 -8.19
CA VAL A 513 9.62 15.10 -7.22
C VAL A 513 8.93 15.74 -6.01
N LEU A 514 7.69 15.34 -5.73
CA LEU A 514 6.94 15.77 -4.56
C LEU A 514 6.90 14.62 -3.55
N ILE A 515 7.31 14.89 -2.31
CA ILE A 515 7.36 13.92 -1.20
C ILE A 515 6.44 14.41 -0.08
N GLY A 516 5.39 13.66 0.23
CA GLY A 516 4.62 13.88 1.46
C GLY A 516 5.25 13.03 2.56
N ASP A 517 6.09 13.61 3.42
CA ASP A 517 6.77 12.88 4.52
C ASP A 517 5.70 12.14 5.36
N GLY A 518 5.78 10.81 5.45
CA GLY A 518 4.78 9.98 6.16
C GLY A 518 3.42 9.72 5.45
N LEU A 519 3.21 10.12 4.19
CA LEU A 519 1.93 9.99 3.48
C LEU A 519 1.63 8.58 2.94
N GLY A 520 1.03 7.70 3.74
CA GLY A 520 0.46 6.44 3.26
C GLY A 520 -0.99 6.52 2.77
N LEU A 521 -1.51 5.36 2.33
CA LEU A 521 -2.86 5.24 1.75
C LEU A 521 -3.97 5.62 2.74
N SER A 522 -3.84 5.33 4.04
CA SER A 522 -4.85 5.71 5.05
C SER A 522 -5.02 7.23 5.13
N SER A 523 -3.92 7.97 5.31
CA SER A 523 -3.91 9.43 5.34
C SER A 523 -4.45 10.04 4.04
N LEU A 524 -4.05 9.48 2.89
CA LEU A 524 -4.52 9.91 1.58
C LEU A 524 -6.03 9.66 1.40
N THR A 525 -6.54 8.53 1.89
CA THR A 525 -7.97 8.18 1.83
C THR A 525 -8.81 9.09 2.72
N ALA A 526 -8.32 9.44 3.91
CA ALA A 526 -8.97 10.44 4.76
C ALA A 526 -9.10 11.79 4.06
N ALA A 527 -8.01 12.28 3.44
CA ALA A 527 -8.02 13.51 2.68
C ALA A 527 -8.97 13.46 1.46
N LEU A 528 -9.00 12.32 0.75
CA LEU A 528 -9.95 12.11 -0.35
C LEU A 528 -11.40 12.21 0.13
N TYR A 529 -11.80 11.51 1.19
CA TYR A 529 -13.19 11.57 1.67
C TYR A 529 -13.58 12.94 2.25
N VAL A 530 -12.65 13.71 2.85
CA VAL A 530 -12.92 15.07 3.36
C VAL A 530 -12.94 16.14 2.24
N ARG A 531 -12.24 15.93 1.11
CA ARG A 531 -12.16 16.91 0.00
C ARG A 531 -13.01 16.54 -1.23
N GLY A 532 -13.28 15.25 -1.41
CA GLY A 532 -13.93 14.61 -2.56
C GLY A 532 -13.02 14.38 -3.78
N HIS A 533 -11.95 15.17 -3.93
CA HIS A 533 -11.00 15.10 -5.03
C HIS A 533 -9.59 15.45 -4.54
N LEU A 534 -8.58 14.82 -5.15
CA LEU A 534 -7.14 15.13 -5.02
C LEU A 534 -6.47 14.98 -6.39
N GLU A 535 -5.70 15.97 -6.84
CA GLU A 535 -5.02 15.95 -8.15
C GLU A 535 -4.04 14.78 -8.28
N MET A 536 -3.36 14.36 -7.20
CA MET A 536 -2.41 13.24 -7.26
C MET A 536 -3.09 11.91 -7.64
N LEU A 537 -4.33 11.68 -7.19
CA LEU A 537 -5.11 10.48 -7.53
C LEU A 537 -5.58 10.48 -8.99
N ALA A 538 -5.74 11.66 -9.60
CA ALA A 538 -6.06 11.81 -11.02
C ALA A 538 -4.85 11.59 -11.96
N MET A 539 -3.65 11.35 -11.42
CA MET A 539 -2.46 11.06 -12.24
C MET A 539 -2.58 9.69 -12.94
N PRO A 540 -2.12 9.58 -14.21
CA PRO A 540 -2.41 8.42 -15.07
C PRO A 540 -1.55 7.19 -14.75
N VAL A 541 -0.39 7.37 -14.12
CA VAL A 541 0.45 6.27 -13.64
C VAL A 541 0.40 6.23 -12.12
N LYS A 542 0.21 5.02 -11.58
CA LYS A 542 0.11 4.70 -10.16
C LYS A 542 1.03 3.51 -9.85
N GLY A 543 1.53 3.44 -8.62
CA GLY A 543 2.47 2.42 -8.15
C GLY A 543 2.54 2.33 -6.63
N LEU A 544 3.27 1.35 -6.12
CA LEU A 544 3.53 1.14 -4.69
C LEU A 544 5.04 1.03 -4.44
N VAL A 545 5.51 1.56 -3.31
CA VAL A 545 6.95 1.67 -3.01
C VAL A 545 7.30 1.06 -1.64
N ALA A 546 8.36 0.24 -1.61
CA ALA A 546 8.87 -0.39 -0.39
C ALA A 546 10.00 0.42 0.28
N THR A 547 9.77 0.86 1.51
CA THR A 547 10.50 1.97 2.16
C THR A 547 11.62 1.54 3.14
N HIS A 548 11.85 0.24 3.31
CA HIS A 548 12.71 -0.28 4.38
C HIS A 548 14.18 0.20 4.37
N GLY A 549 14.82 0.20 5.55
CA GLY A 549 16.25 0.53 5.68
C GLY A 549 17.16 -0.62 5.25
N THR A 550 18.48 -0.43 5.34
CA THR A 550 19.38 -1.58 5.38
C THR A 550 19.27 -2.32 6.72
N ASP A 551 18.98 -1.62 7.81
CA ASP A 551 19.04 -2.13 9.19
C ASP A 551 17.68 -2.47 9.84
N ARG A 552 16.54 -2.16 9.21
CA ARG A 552 15.19 -2.25 9.81
C ARG A 552 14.05 -2.23 8.78
N VAL A 553 12.85 -2.72 9.13
CA VAL A 553 11.68 -2.65 8.23
C VAL A 553 11.00 -1.29 8.27
N VAL A 554 10.81 -0.68 9.45
CA VAL A 554 10.26 0.68 9.60
C VAL A 554 11.39 1.69 9.53
N ASN A 555 11.52 2.34 8.39
CA ASN A 555 12.58 3.30 8.13
C ASN A 555 12.17 4.75 8.46
N ASP A 556 13.11 5.68 8.48
CA ASP A 556 12.85 7.10 8.73
C ASP A 556 13.27 8.00 7.56
N SER A 557 12.66 9.21 7.52
CA SER A 557 12.78 10.22 6.47
C SER A 557 14.21 10.45 5.91
N ALA A 558 15.25 10.28 6.73
CA ALA A 558 16.64 10.43 6.28
C ALA A 558 17.06 9.30 5.33
N ALA A 559 16.83 8.05 5.74
CA ALA A 559 17.30 6.89 4.99
C ALA A 559 16.41 6.59 3.77
N THR A 560 15.12 6.90 3.88
CA THR A 560 14.12 6.78 2.80
C THR A 560 14.34 7.84 1.72
N ALA A 561 14.47 9.12 2.10
CA ALA A 561 14.81 10.18 1.16
C ALA A 561 16.22 9.99 0.57
N THR A 562 17.18 9.45 1.32
CA THR A 562 18.50 9.07 0.76
C THR A 562 18.37 8.00 -0.32
N ALA A 563 17.47 7.01 -0.17
CA ALA A 563 17.21 6.00 -1.19
C ALA A 563 16.58 6.60 -2.46
N LEU A 564 15.61 7.52 -2.30
CA LEU A 564 15.03 8.29 -3.41
C LEU A 564 16.05 9.21 -4.09
N ALA A 565 16.91 9.88 -3.32
CA ALA A 565 17.88 10.86 -3.83
C ALA A 565 19.09 10.23 -4.53
N THR A 566 19.52 9.03 -4.12
CA THR A 566 20.80 8.42 -4.55
C THR A 566 20.65 7.08 -5.28
N GLY A 567 19.48 6.45 -5.22
CA GLY A 567 19.28 5.09 -5.71
C GLY A 567 19.95 3.99 -4.86
N ARG A 568 20.28 4.28 -3.59
CA ARG A 568 20.90 3.33 -2.64
C ARG A 568 20.22 3.35 -1.28
N ARG A 569 19.88 2.16 -0.74
CA ARG A 569 19.44 2.03 0.67
C ARG A 569 20.56 2.40 1.62
N THR A 570 20.19 2.92 2.79
CA THR A 570 21.10 3.20 3.90
C THR A 570 20.46 2.86 5.25
N ARG A 571 21.20 3.09 6.33
CA ARG A 571 20.76 2.88 7.72
C ARG A 571 19.92 4.05 8.18
N SER A 572 18.93 3.80 9.02
CA SER A 572 18.09 4.84 9.61
C SER A 572 18.90 5.97 10.28
N GLY A 573 18.43 7.20 10.11
CA GLY A 573 19.05 8.43 10.59
C GLY A 573 20.24 8.93 9.75
N VAL A 574 20.63 8.25 8.67
CA VAL A 574 21.74 8.65 7.78
C VAL A 574 21.21 9.47 6.61
N VAL A 575 21.84 10.62 6.36
CA VAL A 575 21.49 11.61 5.32
C VAL A 575 22.54 11.56 4.20
N GLY A 576 22.15 11.28 2.95
CA GLY A 576 23.00 11.36 1.76
C GLY A 576 24.22 10.40 1.72
N MET A 577 24.30 9.43 2.63
CA MET A 577 25.40 8.46 2.69
C MET A 577 24.83 7.04 2.67
N ALA A 578 25.56 6.08 2.10
CA ALA A 578 25.19 4.66 2.06
C ALA A 578 26.35 3.77 2.52
N PRO A 579 26.09 2.53 3.00
CA PRO A 579 27.13 1.55 3.24
C PRO A 579 27.77 1.11 1.91
N ILE A 580 29.08 1.33 1.78
CA ILE A 580 29.92 0.89 0.67
C ILE A 580 31.15 0.20 1.29
N ASP A 581 31.38 -1.06 0.92
CA ASP A 581 32.40 -1.93 1.54
C ASP A 581 32.27 -2.07 3.08
N GLY A 582 31.07 -1.84 3.62
CA GLY A 582 30.74 -1.84 5.05
C GLY A 582 30.86 -0.47 5.74
N GLU A 583 31.55 0.50 5.13
CA GLU A 583 31.71 1.87 5.63
C GLU A 583 30.58 2.79 5.13
N LEU A 584 30.08 3.71 5.96
CA LEU A 584 29.21 4.77 5.46
C LEU A 584 30.05 5.77 4.65
N ARG A 585 29.72 5.96 3.38
CA ARG A 585 30.36 6.92 2.48
C ARG A 585 29.30 7.79 1.80
N SER A 586 29.64 9.05 1.52
CA SER A 586 28.78 9.96 0.74
C SER A 586 28.46 9.36 -0.63
N VAL A 587 27.23 9.53 -1.08
CA VAL A 587 26.77 9.12 -2.40
C VAL A 587 26.21 10.33 -3.11
N GLU A 588 26.67 10.57 -4.34
CA GLU A 588 26.14 11.62 -5.22
C GLU A 588 24.61 11.51 -5.31
N THR A 589 23.91 12.64 -5.17
CA THR A 589 22.45 12.71 -5.32
C THR A 589 22.02 13.07 -6.75
N VAL A 590 20.74 12.84 -7.07
CA VAL A 590 20.08 13.30 -8.30
C VAL A 590 20.23 14.82 -8.48
N LEU A 591 20.15 15.60 -7.39
CA LEU A 591 20.28 17.06 -7.43
C LEU A 591 21.71 17.46 -7.75
N GLU A 592 22.70 16.85 -7.10
CA GLU A 592 24.11 17.10 -7.39
C GLU A 592 24.46 16.77 -8.84
N ARG A 593 24.05 15.59 -9.30
CA ARG A 593 24.29 15.11 -10.67
C ARG A 593 23.59 15.97 -11.72
N ALA A 594 22.37 16.44 -11.45
CA ALA A 594 21.68 17.42 -12.28
C ALA A 594 22.45 18.76 -12.33
N GLY A 595 22.88 19.26 -11.18
CA GLY A 595 23.66 20.49 -11.05
C GLY A 595 25.01 20.42 -11.77
N ALA A 596 25.67 19.26 -11.74
CA ALA A 596 26.93 18.97 -12.44
C ALA A 596 26.79 18.97 -13.97
N ARG A 597 25.61 18.64 -14.51
CA ARG A 597 25.26 18.80 -15.94
C ARG A 597 24.91 20.23 -16.36
N GLY A 598 24.85 21.18 -15.43
CA GLY A 598 24.42 22.55 -15.69
C GLY A 598 22.90 22.77 -15.64
N LEU A 599 22.10 21.74 -15.29
CA LEU A 599 20.67 21.93 -15.02
C LEU A 599 20.48 22.88 -13.84
N ARG A 600 19.31 23.55 -13.76
CA ARG A 600 18.94 24.25 -12.52
C ARG A 600 18.45 23.26 -11.46
N THR A 601 18.64 23.60 -10.19
CA THR A 601 18.34 22.74 -9.05
C THR A 601 17.59 23.49 -7.95
N GLY A 602 16.59 22.86 -7.34
CA GLY A 602 15.89 23.46 -6.21
C GLY A 602 15.31 22.50 -5.18
N LEU A 603 15.12 23.04 -3.98
CA LEU A 603 14.52 22.40 -2.81
C LEU A 603 13.41 23.29 -2.23
N VAL A 604 12.23 22.73 -1.99
CA VAL A 604 11.09 23.43 -1.40
C VAL A 604 10.50 22.58 -0.28
N THR A 605 10.28 23.14 0.91
CA THR A 605 9.78 22.36 2.06
C THR A 605 9.01 23.17 3.08
N THR A 606 8.04 22.53 3.76
CA THR A 606 7.39 23.07 4.96
C THR A 606 8.23 22.89 6.25
N THR A 607 9.29 22.08 6.24
CA THR A 607 10.14 21.80 7.40
C THR A 607 11.36 22.74 7.45
N THR A 608 12.39 22.41 8.24
CA THR A 608 13.69 23.11 8.16
C THR A 608 14.44 22.65 6.91
N LEU A 609 15.19 23.53 6.23
CA LEU A 609 16.02 23.12 5.08
C LEU A 609 17.05 22.03 5.44
N THR A 610 17.39 21.95 6.73
CA THR A 610 18.29 20.96 7.34
C THR A 610 17.57 19.72 7.86
N HIS A 611 16.24 19.62 7.72
CA HIS A 611 15.48 18.41 8.02
C HIS A 611 15.99 17.23 7.18
N ALA A 612 15.63 16.02 7.57
CA ALA A 612 16.17 14.80 6.99
C ALA A 612 15.87 14.63 5.49
N THR A 613 14.62 14.83 5.11
CA THR A 613 14.08 14.62 3.76
C THR A 613 14.70 15.58 2.74
N PRO A 614 14.74 16.91 2.96
CA PRO A 614 15.36 17.86 2.03
C PRO A 614 16.89 17.80 2.09
N ALA A 615 17.48 17.58 3.28
CA ALA A 615 18.93 17.42 3.40
C ALA A 615 19.45 16.17 2.69
N SER A 616 18.66 15.09 2.59
CA SER A 616 19.10 13.86 1.90
C SER A 616 19.28 14.02 0.39
N PHE A 617 18.77 15.10 -0.19
CA PHE A 617 19.03 15.49 -1.58
C PHE A 617 20.29 16.34 -1.76
N TYR A 618 21.00 16.77 -0.71
CA TYR A 618 22.14 17.69 -0.85
C TYR A 618 23.30 17.56 0.16
N ALA A 619 23.06 17.09 1.37
CA ALA A 619 24.05 16.99 2.44
C ALA A 619 24.40 15.52 2.73
N HIS A 620 25.59 15.28 3.27
CA HIS A 620 26.06 13.93 3.58
C HIS A 620 26.49 13.85 5.05
N HIS A 621 25.64 13.29 5.92
CA HIS A 621 25.92 13.20 7.35
C HIS A 621 25.39 11.90 7.98
N PRO A 622 26.16 11.22 8.86
CA PRO A 622 25.76 9.95 9.48
C PRO A 622 24.73 10.11 10.63
N ASP A 623 24.16 11.30 10.81
CA ASP A 623 23.11 11.59 11.82
C ASP A 623 22.25 12.79 11.37
N ARG A 624 20.96 12.57 11.11
CA ARG A 624 19.96 13.59 10.74
C ARG A 624 19.78 14.68 11.79
N LYS A 625 20.14 14.44 13.05
CA LYS A 625 19.96 15.38 14.17
C LYS A 625 21.06 16.44 14.24
N ALA A 626 22.12 16.29 13.44
CA ALA A 626 23.22 17.25 13.36
C ALA A 626 22.90 18.44 12.43
N GLU A 627 21.70 19.01 12.50
CA GLU A 627 21.21 20.05 11.58
C GLU A 627 22.17 21.24 11.45
N LYS A 628 22.87 21.62 12.53
CA LYS A 628 23.87 22.70 12.51
C LYS A 628 25.17 22.35 11.76
N ALA A 629 25.45 21.08 11.50
CA ALA A 629 26.53 20.61 10.63
C ALA A 629 26.02 20.39 9.20
N ILE A 630 24.79 19.90 9.04
CA ILE A 630 24.07 19.81 7.75
C ILE A 630 23.97 21.22 7.12
N ALA A 631 23.72 22.27 7.92
CA ALA A 631 23.74 23.67 7.50
C ALA A 631 25.06 24.15 6.86
N GLU A 632 26.19 23.48 7.11
CA GLU A 632 27.47 23.86 6.51
C GLU A 632 27.56 23.43 5.02
N PHE A 633 26.88 22.35 4.61
CA PHE A 633 26.82 21.95 3.19
C PHE A 633 26.14 23.03 2.34
N TYR A 634 25.03 23.59 2.84
CA TYR A 634 24.32 24.70 2.21
C TYR A 634 25.14 25.99 2.08
N MET A 635 26.29 26.13 2.76
CA MET A 635 27.18 27.28 2.54
C MET A 635 27.77 27.29 1.13
N ASP A 636 27.97 26.13 0.52
CA ASP A 636 28.57 25.97 -0.79
C ASP A 636 27.54 25.97 -1.95
N MET A 637 26.25 26.22 -1.66
CA MET A 637 25.18 26.35 -2.67
C MET A 637 25.48 27.30 -3.86
N PRO A 638 26.22 28.43 -3.74
CA PRO A 638 26.54 29.27 -4.90
C PRO A 638 27.76 28.78 -5.71
N GLN A 639 28.47 27.76 -5.23
CA GLN A 639 29.66 27.21 -5.89
C GLN A 639 29.29 25.88 -6.55
N ARG A 640 29.21 25.85 -7.89
CA ARG A 640 29.18 24.60 -8.65
C ARG A 640 30.58 23.99 -8.67
N ILE A 641 30.98 23.39 -7.55
CA ILE A 641 32.29 22.77 -7.35
C ILE A 641 32.35 21.47 -8.16
N SER A 642 33.51 21.13 -8.72
CA SER A 642 33.69 19.85 -9.42
C SER A 642 33.53 18.67 -8.46
N GLY A 643 32.33 18.10 -8.40
CA GLY A 643 31.95 17.00 -7.49
C GLY A 643 30.87 17.35 -6.45
N TYR A 644 30.40 18.60 -6.39
CA TYR A 644 29.25 19.01 -5.59
C TYR A 644 28.36 19.98 -6.39
N GLY A 645 27.07 19.68 -6.48
CA GLY A 645 26.11 20.56 -7.16
C GLY A 645 25.94 21.90 -6.44
N GLY A 646 25.51 22.92 -7.18
CA GLY A 646 24.88 24.09 -6.56
C GLY A 646 23.40 23.84 -6.27
N ILE A 647 22.79 24.71 -5.47
CA ILE A 647 21.33 24.87 -5.41
C ILE A 647 21.01 26.27 -5.93
N ASP A 648 20.20 26.38 -6.97
CA ASP A 648 19.80 27.70 -7.48
C ASP A 648 18.61 28.30 -6.71
N VAL A 649 17.73 27.47 -6.12
CA VAL A 649 16.57 27.92 -5.33
C VAL A 649 16.32 27.01 -4.12
N ALA A 650 16.25 27.59 -2.93
CA ALA A 650 15.80 26.92 -1.71
C ALA A 650 14.71 27.75 -1.00
N ILE A 651 13.57 27.14 -0.65
CA ILE A 651 12.47 27.79 0.08
C ILE A 651 12.01 26.87 1.21
N ALA A 652 12.21 27.30 2.46
CA ALA A 652 12.08 26.45 3.66
C ALA A 652 11.88 27.26 4.94
N GLY A 653 11.80 26.58 6.08
CA GLY A 653 12.12 27.12 7.41
C GLY A 653 13.59 26.88 7.82
N GLY A 654 13.97 27.34 9.02
CA GLY A 654 15.23 26.99 9.68
C GLY A 654 16.24 28.13 9.87
N SER A 655 15.81 29.40 9.84
CA SER A 655 16.72 30.54 9.90
C SER A 655 17.60 30.59 11.17
N GLU A 656 17.14 30.06 12.31
CA GLU A 656 17.94 29.95 13.55
C GLU A 656 19.07 28.91 13.46
N ILE A 657 18.91 27.89 12.62
CA ILE A 657 19.89 26.80 12.47
C ILE A 657 21.12 27.29 11.70
N PHE A 658 20.88 28.10 10.66
CA PHE A 658 21.90 28.85 9.94
C PHE A 658 22.48 29.96 10.82
N GLY A 659 21.62 30.83 11.36
CA GLY A 659 21.98 31.99 12.17
C GLY A 659 22.67 33.11 11.39
N GLU A 660 22.58 34.34 11.91
CA GLU A 660 23.05 35.57 11.23
C GLU A 660 24.44 35.48 10.60
N LYS A 661 25.40 34.82 11.26
CA LYS A 661 26.75 34.64 10.72
C LYS A 661 26.74 33.94 9.36
N ARG A 662 26.02 32.82 9.22
CA ARG A 662 25.97 32.06 7.96
C ARG A 662 25.15 32.78 6.91
N LEU A 663 24.04 33.40 7.32
CA LEU A 663 23.19 34.19 6.43
C LEU A 663 23.92 35.42 5.86
N ALA A 664 24.78 36.07 6.66
CA ALA A 664 25.69 37.11 6.17
C ALA A 664 26.74 36.54 5.19
N GLN A 665 27.40 35.43 5.55
CA GLN A 665 28.40 34.79 4.68
C GLN A 665 27.82 34.28 3.35
N LEU A 666 26.55 33.86 3.31
CA LEU A 666 25.83 33.50 2.08
C LEU A 666 25.58 34.74 1.21
N ARG A 667 25.15 35.86 1.80
CA ARG A 667 25.01 37.15 1.09
C ARG A 667 26.35 37.65 0.54
N GLU A 668 27.44 37.53 1.30
CA GLU A 668 28.81 37.82 0.86
C GLU A 668 29.27 36.93 -0.31
N ARG A 669 28.80 35.67 -0.34
CA ARG A 669 29.02 34.72 -1.45
C ARG A 669 28.05 34.93 -2.64
N GLY A 670 27.23 35.97 -2.63
CA GLY A 670 26.32 36.33 -3.74
C GLY A 670 24.96 35.62 -3.74
N VAL A 671 24.59 34.92 -2.65
CA VAL A 671 23.26 34.30 -2.50
C VAL A 671 22.22 35.37 -2.11
N HIS A 672 21.07 35.36 -2.77
CA HIS A 672 19.92 36.17 -2.35
C HIS A 672 19.25 35.51 -1.14
N VAL A 673 19.53 36.01 0.07
CA VAL A 673 19.01 35.43 1.33
C VAL A 673 17.88 36.28 1.92
N ALA A 674 16.64 35.78 1.77
CA ALA A 674 15.42 36.37 2.31
C ALA A 674 14.91 35.62 3.55
N LEU A 675 14.28 36.34 4.48
CA LEU A 675 13.68 35.81 5.72
C LEU A 675 12.17 36.08 5.83
N GLU A 676 11.61 36.79 4.84
CA GLU A 676 10.19 37.16 4.74
C GLU A 676 9.72 36.87 3.30
N TRP A 677 8.42 36.66 3.13
CA TRP A 677 7.83 36.39 1.82
C TRP A 677 7.46 37.70 1.10
N SER A 678 8.12 38.00 -0.01
CA SER A 678 7.87 39.21 -0.81
C SER A 678 6.58 39.17 -1.62
N GLY A 679 6.07 37.97 -1.94
CA GLY A 679 4.94 37.77 -2.85
C GLY A 679 5.27 37.90 -4.35
N GLU A 680 6.48 38.33 -4.69
CA GLU A 680 6.95 38.54 -6.08
C GLU A 680 7.67 37.28 -6.64
N PRO A 681 7.64 37.04 -7.96
CA PRO A 681 8.34 35.91 -8.58
C PRO A 681 9.87 35.95 -8.38
N LEU A 682 10.49 34.79 -8.18
CA LEU A 682 11.94 34.63 -7.96
C LEU A 682 12.76 34.71 -9.25
N ALA A 683 12.53 35.76 -10.04
CA ALA A 683 13.14 36.01 -11.35
C ALA A 683 14.58 36.53 -11.24
N THR A 684 15.50 35.65 -10.82
CA THR A 684 16.93 35.96 -10.64
C THR A 684 17.84 34.84 -11.14
N ASP A 685 18.98 35.24 -11.71
CA ASP A 685 20.09 34.35 -12.08
C ASP A 685 20.97 33.96 -10.89
N ALA A 686 20.85 34.66 -9.75
CA ALA A 686 21.61 34.39 -8.54
C ALA A 686 20.97 33.25 -7.70
N PRO A 687 21.79 32.37 -7.10
CA PRO A 687 21.32 31.39 -6.12
C PRO A 687 20.50 32.05 -5.01
N THR A 688 19.35 31.47 -4.68
CA THR A 688 18.33 32.12 -3.85
C THR A 688 17.91 31.22 -2.70
N LEU A 689 17.87 31.78 -1.49
CA LEU A 689 17.58 31.08 -0.23
C LEU A 689 16.54 31.86 0.58
N HIS A 690 15.36 31.28 0.75
CA HIS A 690 14.25 31.83 1.53
C HIS A 690 14.05 30.97 2.78
N LEU A 691 14.38 31.51 3.95
CA LEU A 691 14.17 30.85 5.25
C LEU A 691 13.07 31.58 6.02
N LEU A 692 11.82 31.23 5.73
CA LEU A 692 10.61 31.97 6.07
C LEU A 692 10.11 31.74 7.51
N ALA A 693 10.84 30.95 8.30
CA ALA A 693 10.56 30.68 9.70
C ALA A 693 11.85 30.36 10.49
N ALA A 694 11.78 30.49 11.82
CA ALA A 694 12.88 30.23 12.76
C ALA A 694 13.26 28.73 12.79
N GLY A 695 12.26 27.87 13.07
CA GLY A 695 12.27 26.43 12.81
C GLY A 695 11.57 26.13 11.49
N GLY A 696 10.80 25.04 11.41
CA GLY A 696 9.91 24.78 10.26
C GLY A 696 8.83 25.85 10.10
N LEU A 697 8.09 25.79 8.99
CA LEU A 697 6.99 26.71 8.71
C LEU A 697 5.80 26.46 9.67
N PRO A 698 4.83 27.39 9.75
CA PRO A 698 3.58 27.15 10.47
C PRO A 698 2.68 26.11 9.79
N ALA A 699 1.71 25.56 10.52
CA ALA A 699 0.72 24.63 9.95
C ALA A 699 -0.06 25.22 8.76
N ALA A 700 -0.51 24.38 7.83
CA ALA A 700 -1.19 24.74 6.58
C ALA A 700 -2.36 25.70 6.76
N ALA A 701 -3.21 25.48 7.79
CA ALA A 701 -4.30 26.37 8.18
C ALA A 701 -3.87 27.83 8.48
N GLN A 702 -2.58 28.08 8.75
CA GLN A 702 -1.99 29.41 8.94
C GLN A 702 -1.30 29.96 7.67
N ARG A 703 -1.12 29.12 6.64
CA ARG A 703 -0.45 29.42 5.36
C ARG A 703 -1.42 29.60 4.18
N HIS A 704 -2.63 29.02 4.26
CA HIS A 704 -3.71 29.20 3.27
C HIS A 704 -4.32 30.62 3.31
N GLY A 705 -3.61 31.61 2.76
CA GLY A 705 -4.16 32.95 2.58
C GLY A 705 -3.27 33.87 1.73
N VAL A 706 -3.88 34.77 0.96
CA VAL A 706 -3.14 35.79 0.19
C VAL A 706 -2.38 36.74 1.12
N GLN A 707 -2.93 37.01 2.31
CA GLN A 707 -2.35 37.84 3.37
C GLN A 707 -1.49 37.05 4.39
N ALA A 708 -1.30 35.74 4.21
CA ALA A 708 -0.42 34.97 5.09
C ALA A 708 1.04 35.41 4.93
N SER A 709 1.75 35.60 6.05
CA SER A 709 3.17 35.99 6.07
C SER A 709 4.10 34.87 5.59
N VAL A 710 3.64 33.62 5.64
CA VAL A 710 4.28 32.44 5.06
C VAL A 710 3.33 31.85 4.01
N PRO A 711 3.81 31.56 2.79
CA PRO A 711 3.00 31.01 1.71
C PRO A 711 2.56 29.54 1.93
N SER A 712 1.52 29.13 1.21
CA SER A 712 1.20 27.72 0.95
C SER A 712 2.31 27.03 0.15
N LEU A 713 2.45 25.70 0.27
CA LEU A 713 3.48 24.93 -0.43
C LEU A 713 3.29 25.02 -1.95
N ALA A 714 2.03 25.14 -2.41
CA ALA A 714 1.69 25.46 -3.80
C ALA A 714 2.35 26.77 -4.30
N ARG A 715 2.27 27.86 -3.53
CA ARG A 715 2.88 29.16 -3.88
C ARG A 715 4.41 29.11 -3.82
N MET A 716 4.98 28.29 -2.94
CA MET A 716 6.44 28.04 -2.90
C MET A 716 6.90 27.26 -4.14
N THR A 717 6.13 26.24 -4.52
CA THR A 717 6.39 25.38 -5.68
C THR A 717 6.31 26.18 -6.99
N ASP A 718 5.26 26.97 -7.19
CA ASP A 718 5.11 27.85 -8.36
C ASP A 718 6.25 28.88 -8.48
N ALA A 719 6.65 29.51 -7.37
CA ALA A 719 7.76 30.45 -7.35
C ALA A 719 9.11 29.81 -7.65
N ALA A 720 9.33 28.57 -7.17
CA ALA A 720 10.52 27.79 -7.48
C ALA A 720 10.55 27.37 -8.96
N ILE A 721 9.45 26.78 -9.48
CA ILE A 721 9.29 26.42 -10.90
C ILE A 721 9.56 27.65 -11.79
N THR A 722 8.91 28.78 -11.52
CA THR A 722 9.06 30.04 -12.28
C THR A 722 10.51 30.53 -12.35
N SER A 723 11.31 30.31 -11.30
CA SER A 723 12.75 30.61 -11.34
C SER A 723 13.53 29.56 -12.14
N LEU A 724 13.30 28.28 -11.85
CA LEU A 724 14.06 27.16 -12.43
C LEU A 724 13.83 27.03 -13.95
N SER A 725 12.60 27.24 -14.42
CA SER A 725 12.21 27.17 -15.84
C SER A 725 12.77 28.32 -16.70
N ALA A 726 13.40 29.33 -16.10
CA ALA A 726 13.99 30.46 -16.84
C ALA A 726 15.19 30.07 -17.73
N ARG A 727 15.73 28.83 -17.61
CA ARG A 727 16.86 28.35 -18.43
C ARG A 727 16.51 27.11 -19.26
N GLN A 728 16.75 27.22 -20.57
CA GLN A 728 16.46 26.22 -21.62
C GLN A 728 17.22 24.88 -21.52
N GLN A 729 18.07 24.67 -20.50
CA GLN A 729 18.72 23.37 -20.28
C GLN A 729 17.88 22.40 -19.44
N GLY A 730 16.89 22.91 -18.71
CA GLY A 730 16.02 22.12 -17.83
C GLY A 730 16.45 22.12 -16.36
N PHE A 731 15.62 21.51 -15.50
CA PHE A 731 15.82 21.55 -14.05
C PHE A 731 15.41 20.28 -13.28
N PHE A 732 15.95 20.14 -12.07
CA PHE A 732 15.47 19.23 -11.02
C PHE A 732 14.88 20.05 -9.87
N LEU A 733 13.71 19.65 -9.38
CA LEU A 733 13.06 20.24 -8.21
C LEU A 733 12.56 19.13 -7.28
N MET A 734 12.89 19.21 -5.99
CA MET A 734 12.27 18.43 -4.93
C MET A 734 11.39 19.33 -4.05
N VAL A 735 10.18 18.86 -3.75
CA VAL A 735 9.16 19.53 -2.94
C VAL A 735 8.74 18.61 -1.80
N GLU A 736 8.61 19.11 -0.57
CA GLU A 736 8.30 18.32 0.63
C GLU A 736 7.10 18.88 1.40
N GLY A 737 6.07 18.06 1.59
CA GLY A 737 4.93 18.32 2.49
C GLY A 737 5.21 17.87 3.93
N GLY A 738 6.40 18.15 4.45
CA GLY A 738 6.94 17.46 5.64
C GLY A 738 6.29 17.77 6.99
N GLN A 739 5.25 18.61 7.03
CA GLN A 739 4.38 18.73 8.21
C GLN A 739 3.33 17.61 8.30
N ILE A 740 3.11 16.82 7.24
CA ILE A 740 2.28 15.61 7.29
C ILE A 740 2.85 14.64 8.34
N ASP A 741 4.15 14.30 8.24
CA ASP A 741 4.89 13.53 9.25
C ASP A 741 4.77 14.13 10.65
N TRP A 742 4.91 15.46 10.80
CA TRP A 742 4.82 16.11 12.11
C TRP A 742 3.43 16.03 12.73
N ALA A 743 2.36 16.08 11.92
CA ALA A 743 0.99 15.87 12.36
C ALA A 743 0.74 14.39 12.74
N LEU A 744 1.29 13.43 11.97
CA LEU A 744 1.18 12.00 12.24
C LEU A 744 1.97 11.58 13.50
N HIS A 745 3.21 12.07 13.65
CA HIS A 745 3.98 12.00 14.89
C HIS A 745 3.23 12.65 16.06
N GLY A 746 2.51 13.75 15.84
CA GLY A 746 1.65 14.40 16.82
C GLY A 746 0.42 13.60 17.23
N LEU A 747 0.17 12.43 16.63
CA LEU A 747 -1.06 11.63 16.77
C LEU A 747 -2.32 12.44 16.43
N ASN A 748 -2.20 13.33 15.44
CA ASN A 748 -3.29 14.19 15.02
C ASN A 748 -4.38 13.36 14.32
N ARG A 749 -5.63 13.67 14.65
CA ARG A 749 -6.85 13.00 14.16
C ARG A 749 -7.89 14.01 13.66
N GLY A 750 -7.54 15.30 13.70
CA GLY A 750 -8.40 16.41 13.31
C GLY A 750 -8.07 16.96 11.92
N GLN A 751 -8.71 18.10 11.60
CA GLN A 751 -8.62 18.76 10.30
C GLN A 751 -7.19 19.16 9.90
N GLU A 752 -6.31 19.44 10.86
CA GLU A 752 -4.92 19.88 10.62
C GLU A 752 -4.09 18.88 9.78
N LEU A 753 -4.24 17.56 10.01
CA LEU A 753 -3.60 16.55 9.18
C LEU A 753 -4.12 16.59 7.73
N ILE A 754 -5.43 16.79 7.56
CA ILE A 754 -6.06 16.92 6.24
C ILE A 754 -5.57 18.19 5.53
N ASP A 755 -5.41 19.29 6.26
CA ASP A 755 -4.97 20.58 5.72
C ASP A 755 -3.52 20.52 5.20
N GLU A 756 -2.60 19.81 5.85
CA GLU A 756 -1.23 19.61 5.28
C GLU A 756 -1.24 18.73 4.03
N ILE A 757 -2.05 17.65 3.99
CA ILE A 757 -2.20 16.79 2.79
C ILE A 757 -2.83 17.58 1.64
N VAL A 758 -3.75 18.50 1.96
CA VAL A 758 -4.36 19.46 1.03
C VAL A 758 -3.34 20.45 0.48
N ASP A 759 -2.51 21.06 1.31
CA ASP A 759 -1.48 22.01 0.88
C ASP A 759 -0.41 21.31 0.02
N PHE A 760 -0.16 20.03 0.27
CA PHE A 760 0.66 19.16 -0.57
C PHE A 760 -0.01 18.83 -1.91
N ASP A 761 -1.29 18.46 -1.95
CA ASP A 761 -2.02 18.21 -3.21
C ASP A 761 -2.19 19.50 -4.04
N GLU A 762 -2.36 20.67 -3.40
CA GLU A 762 -2.33 21.97 -4.06
C GLU A 762 -0.93 22.29 -4.65
N ALA A 763 0.15 21.74 -4.09
CA ALA A 763 1.49 21.80 -4.69
C ALA A 763 1.68 20.80 -5.86
N VAL A 764 1.07 19.61 -5.77
CA VAL A 764 0.97 18.67 -6.90
C VAL A 764 0.20 19.33 -8.06
N ALA A 765 -0.90 20.02 -7.77
CA ALA A 765 -1.70 20.76 -8.75
C ALA A 765 -0.86 21.81 -9.50
N ALA A 766 -0.04 22.60 -8.79
CA ALA A 766 0.86 23.58 -9.39
C ALA A 766 1.94 22.92 -10.29
N ALA A 767 2.56 21.83 -9.82
CA ALA A 767 3.54 21.08 -10.60
C ALA A 767 2.93 20.44 -11.87
N LEU A 768 1.71 19.89 -11.76
CA LEU A 768 0.97 19.36 -12.89
C LEU A 768 0.50 20.45 -13.85
N GLU A 769 0.07 21.62 -13.38
CA GLU A 769 -0.29 22.75 -14.24
C GLU A 769 0.92 23.23 -15.08
N PHE A 770 2.12 23.29 -14.49
CA PHE A 770 3.34 23.54 -15.24
C PHE A 770 3.62 22.42 -16.26
N ALA A 771 3.64 21.16 -15.83
CA ALA A 771 3.98 20.04 -16.70
C ALA A 771 3.00 19.85 -17.87
N ARG A 772 1.70 20.09 -17.65
CA ARG A 772 0.64 20.09 -18.68
C ARG A 772 0.85 21.18 -19.75
N LYS A 773 1.52 22.29 -19.42
CA LYS A 773 1.84 23.41 -20.35
C LYS A 773 3.19 23.22 -21.04
N ASP A 774 4.19 22.70 -20.32
CA ASP A 774 5.57 22.52 -20.78
C ASP A 774 5.75 21.27 -21.66
N GLY A 775 5.01 20.19 -21.37
CA GLY A 775 5.03 18.93 -22.13
C GLY A 775 6.30 18.09 -21.99
N ASN A 776 7.40 18.65 -21.49
CA ASN A 776 8.72 18.04 -21.36
C ASN A 776 9.09 17.74 -19.89
N THR A 777 8.13 17.88 -18.98
CA THR A 777 8.33 17.74 -17.53
C THR A 777 7.72 16.44 -17.01
N LEU A 778 8.52 15.67 -16.27
CA LEU A 778 8.06 14.55 -15.47
C LEU A 778 7.74 15.03 -14.05
N VAL A 779 6.53 14.72 -13.58
CA VAL A 779 6.10 14.92 -12.19
C VAL A 779 5.95 13.55 -11.54
N ILE A 780 6.61 13.36 -10.41
CA ILE A 780 6.49 12.18 -9.53
C ILE A 780 5.98 12.66 -8.18
N VAL A 781 4.99 11.97 -7.62
CA VAL A 781 4.48 12.18 -6.26
C VAL A 781 4.60 10.86 -5.50
N THR A 782 5.15 10.87 -4.30
CA THR A 782 5.29 9.68 -3.44
C THR A 782 5.32 10.09 -1.97
N SER A 783 5.30 9.11 -1.07
CA SER A 783 5.88 9.27 0.27
C SER A 783 7.26 8.63 0.35
N ASP A 784 7.93 8.84 1.47
CA ASP A 784 9.17 8.23 1.91
C ASP A 784 8.93 7.11 2.95
N HIS A 785 7.93 7.22 3.85
CA HIS A 785 7.38 6.17 4.75
C HIS A 785 5.86 6.35 5.02
N ASP A 786 5.25 5.43 5.79
CA ASP A 786 3.84 5.50 6.25
C ASP A 786 3.79 5.64 7.79
N HIS A 787 2.60 5.74 8.40
CA HIS A 787 2.33 5.72 9.85
C HIS A 787 1.20 4.75 10.19
N THR A 788 1.05 4.39 11.48
CA THR A 788 0.06 3.39 11.94
C THR A 788 -1.38 3.88 12.00
N ILE A 789 -1.80 4.72 11.04
CA ILE A 789 -3.13 5.34 10.98
C ILE A 789 -4.09 4.55 10.07
N SER A 790 -5.38 4.57 10.41
CA SER A 790 -6.49 3.90 9.70
C SER A 790 -7.73 4.78 9.66
N VAL A 791 -8.59 4.57 8.66
CA VAL A 791 -9.80 5.38 8.43
C VAL A 791 -11.05 4.55 8.71
N LEU A 792 -11.79 4.90 9.75
CA LEU A 792 -13.10 4.35 10.08
C LEU A 792 -14.19 5.39 9.80
N ASP A 793 -15.45 5.06 10.09
CA ASP A 793 -16.56 6.02 10.07
C ASP A 793 -17.46 5.90 11.32
N ASN A 794 -18.60 6.58 11.30
CA ASN A 794 -19.55 6.64 12.41
C ASN A 794 -20.51 5.44 12.55
N HIS A 795 -20.53 4.47 11.62
CA HIS A 795 -21.60 3.44 11.59
C HIS A 795 -21.22 2.07 12.20
N TYR A 796 -19.99 1.58 12.00
CA TYR A 796 -19.53 0.25 12.45
C TYR A 796 -19.51 0.02 13.99
N ILE A 797 -20.10 0.93 14.77
CA ILE A 797 -19.95 1.01 16.23
C ILE A 797 -21.30 0.92 16.97
N PHE A 798 -22.36 0.42 16.36
CA PHE A 798 -23.65 0.18 17.03
C PHE A 798 -24.36 -1.09 16.54
N SER A 799 -25.10 -1.73 17.45
CA SER A 799 -26.21 -2.65 17.13
C SER A 799 -27.18 -2.71 18.31
N GLU A 800 -28.46 -3.01 18.04
CA GLU A 800 -29.58 -3.16 18.99
C GLU A 800 -29.61 -2.13 20.15
N GLY A 801 -29.45 -0.84 19.82
CA GLY A 801 -29.69 0.27 20.74
C GLY A 801 -28.65 0.46 21.85
N HIS A 802 -27.50 -0.22 21.77
CA HIS A 802 -26.40 -0.08 22.74
C HIS A 802 -25.13 0.46 22.06
N CYS A 803 -24.39 1.29 22.80
CA CYS A 803 -23.34 2.20 22.33
C CYS A 803 -22.12 1.47 21.71
N GLY A 804 -21.32 2.08 20.83
CA GLY A 804 -21.30 3.46 20.34
C GLY A 804 -20.16 4.28 20.93
N ALA A 805 -19.07 4.56 20.18
CA ALA A 805 -17.80 5.12 20.69
C ALA A 805 -17.87 6.47 21.45
N ALA A 806 -19.03 7.14 21.47
CA ALA A 806 -19.27 8.29 22.35
C ALA A 806 -19.30 7.89 23.84
N LYS A 807 -19.32 8.91 24.72
CA LYS A 807 -19.28 8.84 26.20
C LYS A 807 -20.17 7.80 26.89
N GLN A 808 -21.20 7.29 26.24
CA GLN A 808 -22.15 6.35 26.83
C GLN A 808 -21.64 4.89 26.85
N CYS A 809 -20.59 4.55 26.08
CA CYS A 809 -20.02 3.20 26.04
C CYS A 809 -18.99 2.88 27.15
N GLY A 810 -18.55 3.88 27.91
CA GLY A 810 -17.52 3.72 28.95
C GLY A 810 -16.07 3.61 28.45
N GLY A 811 -15.83 3.74 27.15
CA GLY A 811 -14.49 3.91 26.60
C GLY A 811 -13.90 5.29 26.92
N HIS A 812 -12.59 5.37 27.12
CA HIS A 812 -11.88 6.61 27.44
C HIS A 812 -11.41 7.41 26.21
N TYR A 813 -11.51 6.85 25.01
CA TYR A 813 -10.95 7.42 23.79
C TYR A 813 -11.73 8.65 23.31
N GLU A 814 -11.10 9.83 23.39
CA GLU A 814 -11.55 11.00 22.62
C GLU A 814 -11.37 10.69 21.13
N MET A 815 -12.38 10.96 20.30
CA MET A 815 -12.34 10.78 18.85
C MET A 815 -12.81 12.05 18.14
N ALA A 816 -12.19 12.37 17.00
CA ALA A 816 -12.62 13.43 16.11
C ALA A 816 -13.40 12.82 14.95
N VAL A 817 -14.60 13.37 14.67
CA VAL A 817 -15.40 13.06 13.49
C VAL A 817 -15.09 14.12 12.43
N LEU A 818 -14.62 13.69 11.25
CA LEU A 818 -14.36 14.59 10.11
C LEU A 818 -15.52 14.51 9.11
N PRO A 819 -15.98 15.64 8.51
CA PRO A 819 -17.09 15.64 7.57
C PRO A 819 -16.69 15.05 6.21
N VAL A 820 -17.57 14.27 5.59
CA VAL A 820 -17.37 13.70 4.25
C VAL A 820 -17.90 14.65 3.17
N ALA A 821 -17.12 14.90 2.13
CA ALA A 821 -17.49 15.77 1.01
C ALA A 821 -18.34 15.01 -0.05
N THR A 822 -19.51 14.50 0.36
CA THR A 822 -20.36 13.59 -0.42
C THR A 822 -20.64 14.07 -1.85
N SER A 823 -20.87 15.37 -2.05
CA SER A 823 -21.17 15.98 -3.35
C SER A 823 -19.98 16.12 -4.31
N LYS A 824 -18.76 15.78 -3.88
CA LYS A 824 -17.53 15.88 -4.69
C LYS A 824 -16.86 14.53 -4.94
N LEU A 825 -17.25 13.48 -4.22
CA LEU A 825 -16.67 12.14 -4.40
C LEU A 825 -16.93 11.60 -5.81
N HIS A 826 -16.00 10.78 -6.29
CA HIS A 826 -16.20 9.98 -7.48
C HIS A 826 -17.36 8.99 -7.28
N ARG A 827 -18.05 8.64 -8.36
CA ARG A 827 -19.37 7.98 -8.40
C ARG A 827 -20.50 8.64 -7.60
N ASN A 828 -20.37 8.75 -6.27
CA ASN A 828 -21.35 9.26 -5.31
C ASN A 828 -22.79 8.70 -5.39
N GLU A 829 -22.97 7.43 -5.81
CA GLU A 829 -24.25 6.68 -5.70
C GLU A 829 -24.58 6.35 -4.22
N GLY A 830 -24.75 7.36 -3.36
CA GLY A 830 -25.01 7.16 -1.93
C GLY A 830 -24.54 8.30 -1.01
N LEU A 831 -24.44 7.99 0.28
CA LEU A 831 -23.98 8.80 1.42
C LEU A 831 -24.94 9.86 1.99
N ASN A 832 -26.17 10.03 1.48
CA ASN A 832 -27.11 11.05 1.99
C ASN A 832 -28.55 10.56 2.28
N ASP A 833 -28.88 9.26 2.14
CA ASP A 833 -30.22 8.76 2.50
C ASP A 833 -30.33 8.45 4.00
N LEU A 834 -30.78 9.46 4.74
CA LEU A 834 -31.05 9.42 6.19
C LEU A 834 -32.12 8.38 6.61
N LYS A 835 -32.85 7.74 5.69
CA LYS A 835 -33.77 6.64 6.04
C LYS A 835 -33.05 5.31 6.13
N LEU A 836 -32.05 5.11 5.26
CA LEU A 836 -31.23 3.92 5.21
C LEU A 836 -30.18 3.99 6.35
N GLN A 837 -29.49 5.14 6.45
CA GLN A 837 -28.55 5.47 7.54
C GLN A 837 -29.17 5.53 8.95
N GLY A 838 -30.51 5.55 9.08
CA GLY A 838 -31.21 5.56 10.37
C GLY A 838 -30.72 6.65 11.35
N ASP A 839 -30.41 6.25 12.58
CA ASP A 839 -29.96 7.16 13.66
C ASP A 839 -28.48 7.60 13.54
N PHE A 840 -27.70 7.07 12.59
CA PHE A 840 -26.28 7.45 12.43
C PHE A 840 -26.09 8.88 11.88
N GLY A 841 -27.09 9.39 11.16
CA GLY A 841 -27.03 10.70 10.51
C GLY A 841 -26.03 10.75 9.34
N PRO A 842 -25.61 11.96 8.91
CA PRO A 842 -24.65 12.11 7.82
C PRO A 842 -23.32 11.38 8.10
N PRO A 843 -22.65 10.84 7.07
CA PRO A 843 -21.41 10.09 7.25
C PRO A 843 -20.25 11.01 7.65
N GLY A 844 -19.42 10.51 8.56
CA GLY A 844 -18.25 11.21 9.08
C GLY A 844 -17.13 10.23 9.40
N LEU A 845 -15.89 10.58 9.04
CA LEU A 845 -14.71 9.74 9.23
C LEU A 845 -14.24 9.78 10.68
N LEU A 846 -13.67 8.67 11.13
CA LEU A 846 -12.96 8.53 12.39
C LEU A 846 -11.51 8.12 12.13
N LEU A 847 -10.56 9.00 12.44
CA LEU A 847 -9.13 8.69 12.30
C LEU A 847 -8.62 7.99 13.56
N GLN A 848 -7.99 6.83 13.37
CA GLN A 848 -7.45 6.00 14.44
C GLN A 848 -5.99 5.66 14.18
N TYR A 849 -5.17 5.64 15.23
CA TYR A 849 -3.85 4.99 15.23
C TYR A 849 -3.93 3.63 15.93
N SER A 850 -2.94 2.77 15.68
CA SER A 850 -2.82 1.50 16.39
C SER A 850 -2.77 1.67 17.92
N TRP A 851 -3.29 0.67 18.66
CA TRP A 851 -3.62 0.88 20.07
C TRP A 851 -2.44 0.94 21.00
N ALA A 852 -1.42 0.12 20.76
CA ALA A 852 -0.23 0.11 21.62
C ALA A 852 0.35 1.53 21.72
N VAL A 853 0.27 2.29 20.63
CA VAL A 853 0.62 3.69 20.51
C VAL A 853 -0.34 4.60 21.31
N LEU A 854 -1.65 4.53 21.06
CA LEU A 854 -2.63 5.39 21.74
C LEU A 854 -2.64 5.18 23.27
N ALA A 855 -2.73 3.94 23.73
CA ALA A 855 -2.79 3.62 25.16
C ALA A 855 -1.46 3.82 25.90
N ALA A 856 -0.33 3.84 25.19
CA ALA A 856 0.93 4.30 25.75
C ALA A 856 1.00 5.83 25.82
N ASN A 857 0.54 6.54 24.77
CA ASN A 857 0.48 8.01 24.72
C ASN A 857 -0.38 8.61 25.83
N GLU A 858 -1.50 7.95 26.19
CA GLU A 858 -2.34 8.32 27.34
C GLU A 858 -1.59 8.23 28.69
N ARG A 859 -0.58 7.36 28.82
CA ARG A 859 0.22 7.18 30.04
C ARG A 859 1.44 8.11 30.09
N VAL A 860 2.17 8.21 28.99
CA VAL A 860 3.29 9.14 28.79
C VAL A 860 3.22 9.64 27.35
N ARG A 861 3.37 10.96 27.12
CA ARG A 861 3.26 11.51 25.77
C ARG A 861 4.30 10.86 24.84
N MET A 862 3.83 10.19 23.79
CA MET A 862 4.64 9.49 22.79
C MET A 862 4.25 9.96 21.40
N ALA A 863 5.24 10.00 20.50
CA ALA A 863 4.96 10.23 19.09
C ALA A 863 4.32 8.98 18.44
N GLY A 864 3.50 9.20 17.42
CA GLY A 864 3.05 8.16 16.50
C GLY A 864 4.25 7.53 15.76
N PRO A 865 4.34 6.20 15.67
CA PRO A 865 5.41 5.55 14.93
C PRO A 865 5.10 5.53 13.43
N HIS A 866 6.18 5.51 12.64
CA HIS A 866 6.08 5.17 11.22
C HIS A 866 5.66 3.68 11.10
N ALA A 867 5.17 3.30 9.92
CA ALA A 867 4.91 1.93 9.51
C ALA A 867 5.76 1.56 8.28
N ALA A 868 6.02 0.27 8.11
CA ALA A 868 6.73 -0.30 6.96
C ALA A 868 5.79 -0.62 5.78
N ASN A 869 4.51 -0.26 5.91
CA ASN A 869 3.46 -0.35 4.88
C ASN A 869 3.93 0.32 3.57
N PHE A 870 3.60 -0.30 2.44
CA PHE A 870 3.98 0.25 1.14
C PHE A 870 3.25 1.56 0.83
N VAL A 871 4.01 2.58 0.45
CA VAL A 871 3.48 3.92 0.18
C VAL A 871 3.04 4.06 -1.28
N PRO A 872 2.02 4.88 -1.58
CA PRO A 872 1.60 5.12 -2.95
C PRO A 872 2.61 5.99 -3.70
N LEU A 873 2.73 5.75 -5.01
CA LEU A 873 3.44 6.59 -5.96
C LEU A 873 2.54 6.93 -7.15
N PHE A 874 2.67 8.15 -7.65
CA PHE A 874 1.96 8.68 -8.81
C PHE A 874 2.95 9.31 -9.80
N ALA A 875 2.73 9.17 -11.11
CA ALA A 875 3.57 9.82 -12.12
C ALA A 875 2.79 10.37 -13.33
N TYR A 876 3.27 11.50 -13.88
CA TYR A 876 2.72 12.20 -15.05
C TYR A 876 3.84 12.76 -15.94
N GLY A 877 3.61 12.78 -17.26
CA GLY A 877 4.53 13.36 -18.24
C GLY A 877 5.42 12.31 -18.95
N PRO A 878 6.50 12.74 -19.64
CA PRO A 878 7.46 11.83 -20.26
C PRO A 878 8.16 10.96 -19.21
N TRP A 879 8.53 9.74 -19.58
CA TRP A 879 9.03 8.67 -18.69
C TRP A 879 8.09 8.20 -17.56
N ALA A 880 6.92 8.79 -17.34
CA ALA A 880 6.02 8.42 -16.23
C ALA A 880 5.71 6.92 -16.16
N ALA A 881 5.51 6.26 -17.30
CA ALA A 881 5.23 4.82 -17.39
C ALA A 881 6.31 3.93 -16.74
N ARG A 882 7.55 4.41 -16.59
CA ARG A 882 8.66 3.68 -15.94
C ARG A 882 8.49 3.54 -14.42
N PHE A 883 7.55 4.30 -13.83
CA PHE A 883 7.22 4.34 -12.41
C PHE A 883 5.87 3.66 -12.08
N GLY A 884 5.22 3.03 -13.06
CA GLY A 884 4.05 2.17 -12.80
C GLY A 884 4.45 0.85 -12.12
N GLY A 885 3.50 0.21 -11.43
CA GLY A 885 3.75 -1.07 -10.75
C GLY A 885 4.37 -0.92 -9.35
N PHE A 886 4.96 -2.00 -8.84
CA PHE A 886 5.69 -2.00 -7.57
C PHE A 886 7.18 -1.65 -7.76
N HIS A 887 7.74 -0.89 -6.81
CA HIS A 887 9.16 -0.47 -6.81
C HIS A 887 9.81 -0.71 -5.46
N ASP A 888 11.04 -1.24 -5.48
CA ASP A 888 11.97 -1.03 -4.37
C ASP A 888 12.31 0.48 -4.35
N GLN A 889 12.23 1.18 -3.23
CA GLN A 889 12.49 2.65 -3.17
C GLN A 889 13.80 3.12 -3.85
N PRO A 890 14.91 2.36 -3.81
CA PRO A 890 16.11 2.64 -4.60
C PRO A 890 15.91 2.61 -6.11
N ASP A 891 14.95 1.87 -6.66
CA ASP A 891 14.71 1.81 -8.11
C ASP A 891 14.11 3.11 -8.64
N VAL A 892 13.25 3.77 -7.85
CA VAL A 892 12.82 5.16 -8.10
C VAL A 892 14.03 6.08 -8.14
N GLY A 893 14.94 5.98 -7.17
CA GLY A 893 16.18 6.75 -7.14
C GLY A 893 17.16 6.41 -8.27
N LYS A 894 17.22 5.16 -8.73
CA LYS A 894 18.02 4.76 -9.91
C LYS A 894 17.46 5.36 -11.19
N LEU A 895 16.13 5.40 -11.38
CA LEU A 895 15.49 6.06 -12.51
C LEU A 895 15.76 7.57 -12.53
N LEU A 896 15.69 8.22 -11.36
CA LEU A 896 16.07 9.63 -11.18
C LEU A 896 17.56 9.86 -11.50
N MET A 897 18.45 8.98 -11.04
CA MET A 897 19.88 9.06 -11.30
C MET A 897 20.26 8.73 -12.75
N GLU A 898 19.48 7.91 -13.44
CA GLU A 898 19.56 7.68 -14.88
C GLU A 898 19.13 8.94 -15.65
N TRP A 899 17.99 9.54 -15.30
CA TRP A 899 17.56 10.83 -15.85
C TRP A 899 18.61 11.92 -15.62
N ALA A 900 19.26 11.95 -14.46
CA ALA A 900 20.31 12.90 -14.13
C ALA A 900 21.65 12.59 -14.82
N SER A 901 21.88 11.40 -15.38
CA SER A 901 23.14 11.08 -16.10
C SER A 901 23.23 11.79 -17.46
N SER A 902 24.33 11.67 -18.20
CA SER A 902 24.35 12.11 -19.61
C SER A 902 23.40 11.26 -20.48
N ALA A 903 23.22 11.62 -21.74
CA ALA A 903 22.83 10.62 -22.74
C ALA A 903 24.01 9.65 -22.95
N PRO A 904 23.75 8.35 -23.24
CA PRO A 904 24.78 7.41 -23.68
C PRO A 904 25.25 7.71 -25.11
#